data_AF-A0A935XK56-F1
#
_entry.id   AF-A0A935XK56-F1
#
_cell.length_a   1.000
_cell.length_b   1.000
_cell.length_c   1.000
_cell.angle_alpha   90.00
_cell.angle_beta   90.00
_cell.angle_gamma   90.00
#
_symmetry.space_group_name_H-M   'P 1'
#
loop_
_entity.id
_entity.type
_entity.pdbx_description
1 polymer ?
#
loop_
_entity_poly.entity_id
_entity_poly.type
_entity_poly.pdbx_seq_one_letter_code
_entity_poly.pdbx_strand_id
1 'polypeptide(L)'
;MGGIFLGIDIGSTTVKVVVLDSNRRLLDWRYVRSRGRPRQALLEAVDELADVIGDATILGLGLSGSGGGPVADLIGGTHVNELVAQTRAIGAYHPEARTVIEIGGQDSKLLSVRWDSSSQQMLLEDFAMNALCAAGTGAFLDQQAERLGVAIDQEYARLALTSTNPARIAGRCTVFAKSDMIHLQQVGTPLPDILMGVCLAMARNFTTVIGKGKRFVPPILFQGGVAYNAAVTRAFETVLKVPPGSIIVPEYHCLMAAIGTAFVAMDDAERGQGRRFLGFSALDEALKHDTAHESMPPLSRLAHHLTTGRALPIAEAAPIDVSLGIDVGSVSTNVVLIDDDNRVVARQYLPTAGRPLEAVRDGLMRTGLEVGSRVRVRAVGVTGSGRYLTGDFVGADSVRNEITAQARAAVWIDPQVDTLIEIGGQDSKFVRINRGAVVDFTMNNACAAGTGSFLEEQADRLRINIRNDFSELAYASPCPSALGERCTVFMESDLVHHQQHGAKVADLTAGLAYSIAENYLNRVVNGRALGNHVLFQGGVAANESVVSAFAALTKKEIIVPPNHDVTGAIGAAMLARESMARRANASGNGNTPPSTHFRGFDLSQRHYESSVFECKACPNLCEVHKVTIEGESPFFYGARCDKFEEAGRAGDQSWAAIPDHFATRERLLLGDWVDPGARPSNEPRRRRVGLMRNLTYFDFFPFWRGFLRALDFDVVLSSPTNPAIVGKTIASAALESCFPVKLAFGHLLDLFEHDVDVVLAPSIMTRPDAVPGQPHNHSCPLVLSTPSLLIANLGNTPGAPPIVSRPLHLQNARAAKLELTALAKELGATSGADIDRAIQAGWASQKAFEGAVRQGRA
;
A
#
# COMPACT_ATOMS: atom_id res chain seq x y z
N MET A 1 29.92 -21.36 41.99
CA MET A 1 29.93 -20.58 40.74
C MET A 1 29.73 -19.11 41.08
N GLY A 2 30.28 -18.20 40.27
CA GLY A 2 30.08 -16.75 40.47
C GLY A 2 28.63 -16.34 40.20
N GLY A 3 28.23 -15.17 40.70
CA GLY A 3 26.90 -14.63 40.39
C GLY A 3 26.81 -14.13 38.95
N ILE A 4 25.65 -14.32 38.33
CA ILE A 4 25.36 -14.00 36.93
C ILE A 4 24.28 -12.92 36.79
N PHE A 5 24.23 -12.29 35.63
CA PHE A 5 23.19 -11.34 35.26
C PHE A 5 22.51 -11.78 33.97
N LEU A 6 21.19 -11.62 33.92
CA LEU A 6 20.37 -11.99 32.77
C LEU A 6 19.84 -10.74 32.07
N GLY A 7 19.95 -10.72 30.75
CA GLY A 7 19.29 -9.75 29.90
C GLY A 7 18.31 -10.46 28.97
N ILE A 8 17.05 -10.06 29.01
CA ILE A 8 16.02 -10.62 28.16
C ILE A 8 15.45 -9.51 27.28
N ASP A 9 15.39 -9.73 25.98
CA ASP A 9 14.71 -8.84 25.03
C ASP A 9 13.58 -9.61 24.36
N ILE A 10 12.34 -9.25 24.67
CA ILE A 10 11.13 -9.89 24.15
C ILE A 10 10.52 -8.98 23.07
N GLY A 11 10.93 -9.22 21.84
CA GLY A 11 10.42 -8.50 20.67
C GLY A 11 9.10 -9.07 20.13
N SER A 12 8.62 -8.48 19.04
CA SER A 12 7.39 -8.91 18.35
C SER A 12 7.49 -10.31 17.75
N THR A 13 8.67 -10.67 17.22
CA THR A 13 8.89 -11.93 16.49
C THR A 13 9.91 -12.84 17.14
N THR A 14 10.71 -12.34 18.10
CA THR A 14 11.84 -13.06 18.69
C THR A 14 11.96 -12.80 20.19
N VAL A 15 12.54 -13.78 20.89
CA VAL A 15 12.99 -13.68 22.27
C VAL A 15 14.49 -13.88 22.27
N LYS A 16 15.20 -13.01 22.99
CA LYS A 16 16.65 -13.08 23.13
C LYS A 16 16.99 -13.14 24.60
N VAL A 17 17.85 -14.07 24.98
CA VAL A 17 18.33 -14.22 26.36
C VAL A 17 19.84 -14.18 26.32
N VAL A 18 20.45 -13.35 27.16
CA VAL A 18 21.91 -13.28 27.34
C VAL A 18 22.27 -13.49 28.79
N VAL A 19 23.37 -14.20 29.03
CA VAL A 19 23.94 -14.47 30.35
C VAL A 19 25.29 -13.78 30.47
N LEU A 20 25.43 -12.89 31.45
CA LEU A 20 26.67 -12.18 31.74
C LEU A 20 27.27 -12.60 33.08
N ASP A 21 28.59 -12.59 33.18
CA ASP A 21 29.29 -12.66 34.47
C ASP A 21 29.34 -11.29 35.17
N SER A 22 29.84 -11.26 36.41
CA SER A 22 30.03 -10.02 37.18
C SER A 22 31.04 -9.04 36.56
N ASN A 23 31.85 -9.48 35.59
CA ASN A 23 32.82 -8.65 34.87
C ASN A 23 32.28 -8.16 33.51
N ARG A 24 30.96 -8.23 33.29
CA ARG A 24 30.28 -7.82 32.04
C ARG A 24 30.64 -8.68 30.82
N ARG A 25 31.19 -9.88 31.02
CA ARG A 25 31.53 -10.80 29.92
C ARG A 25 30.31 -11.65 29.57
N LEU A 26 30.02 -11.76 28.27
CA LEU A 26 28.98 -12.64 27.74
C LEU A 26 29.43 -14.11 27.88
N LEU A 27 28.67 -14.89 28.63
CA LEU A 27 28.93 -16.32 28.88
C LEU A 27 28.24 -17.20 27.83
N ASP A 28 26.93 -16.99 27.63
CA ASP A 28 26.12 -17.70 26.65
C ASP A 28 24.86 -16.88 26.31
N TRP A 29 24.17 -17.22 25.22
CA TRP A 29 22.98 -16.53 24.74
C TRP A 29 22.08 -17.40 23.85
N ARG A 30 20.80 -17.04 23.75
CA ARG A 30 19.86 -17.64 22.80
C ARG A 30 19.11 -16.57 22.03
N TYR A 31 18.83 -16.85 20.76
CA TYR A 31 17.96 -16.07 19.88
C TYR A 31 16.90 -17.03 19.34
N VAL A 32 15.66 -16.88 19.80
CA VAL A 32 14.56 -17.80 19.50
C VAL A 32 13.44 -17.03 18.80
N ARG A 33 12.95 -17.54 17.66
CA ARG A 33 11.77 -16.99 16.99
C ARG A 33 10.53 -17.32 17.85
N SER A 34 9.82 -16.31 18.34
CA SER A 34 8.68 -16.49 19.26
C SER A 34 7.47 -17.13 18.60
N ARG A 35 7.29 -16.92 17.28
CA ARG A 35 6.13 -17.40 16.50
C ARG A 35 4.78 -17.07 17.17
N GLY A 36 4.69 -15.88 17.76
CA GLY A 36 3.51 -15.41 18.50
C GLY A 36 3.37 -15.97 19.92
N ARG A 37 4.31 -16.79 20.40
CA ARG A 37 4.30 -17.40 21.74
C ARG A 37 5.53 -16.96 22.55
N PRO A 38 5.66 -15.67 22.91
CA PRO A 38 6.88 -15.16 23.56
C PRO A 38 7.18 -15.82 24.91
N ARG A 39 6.15 -16.15 25.71
CA ARG A 39 6.33 -16.79 27.02
C ARG A 39 6.90 -18.20 26.88
N GLN A 40 6.36 -18.98 25.93
CA GLN A 40 6.85 -20.32 25.62
C GLN A 40 8.29 -20.27 25.07
N ALA A 41 8.55 -19.38 24.11
CA ALA A 41 9.88 -19.22 23.53
C ALA A 41 10.92 -18.75 24.56
N LEU A 42 10.52 -17.98 25.56
CA LEU A 42 11.38 -17.62 26.67
C LEU A 42 11.73 -18.84 27.54
N LEU A 43 10.75 -19.68 27.88
CA LEU A 43 11.00 -20.90 28.63
C LEU A 43 11.94 -21.85 27.87
N GLU A 44 11.69 -22.06 26.57
CA GLU A 44 12.58 -22.84 25.70
C GLU A 44 14.02 -22.28 25.69
N ALA A 45 14.17 -20.95 25.57
CA ALA A 45 15.48 -20.30 25.60
C ALA A 45 16.20 -20.45 26.96
N VAL A 46 15.46 -20.39 28.06
CA VAL A 46 16.01 -20.56 29.41
C VAL A 46 16.41 -22.01 29.66
N ASP A 47 15.58 -22.96 29.24
CA ASP A 47 15.86 -24.40 29.37
C ASP A 47 17.12 -24.79 28.56
N GLU A 48 17.29 -24.24 27.35
CA GLU A 48 18.51 -24.43 26.58
C GLU A 48 19.76 -23.80 27.22
N LEU A 49 19.59 -22.87 28.17
CA LEU A 49 20.66 -22.22 28.94
C LEU A 49 20.82 -22.82 30.35
N ALA A 50 20.12 -23.92 30.67
CA ALA A 50 20.11 -24.50 32.01
C ALA A 50 21.50 -24.88 32.52
N ASP A 51 22.42 -25.33 31.66
CA ASP A 51 23.79 -25.69 32.04
C ASP A 51 24.60 -24.49 32.57
N VAL A 52 24.29 -23.28 32.10
CA VAL A 52 24.98 -22.03 32.51
C VAL A 52 24.23 -21.33 33.64
N ILE A 53 22.89 -21.44 33.67
CA ILE A 53 22.02 -20.80 34.66
C ILE A 53 21.90 -21.64 35.94
N GLY A 54 21.82 -22.97 35.83
CA GLY A 54 21.25 -23.88 36.83
C GLY A 54 21.90 -23.86 38.21
N ASP A 55 23.22 -23.77 38.27
CA ASP A 55 23.97 -23.72 39.54
C ASP A 55 24.42 -22.30 39.93
N ALA A 56 24.04 -21.28 39.14
CA ALA A 56 24.51 -19.90 39.30
C ALA A 56 23.49 -19.02 40.03
N THR A 57 23.97 -18.15 40.91
CA THR A 57 23.12 -17.16 41.57
C THR A 57 22.82 -16.00 40.61
N ILE A 58 21.55 -15.81 40.24
CA ILE A 58 21.12 -14.66 39.43
C ILE A 58 21.12 -13.41 40.32
N LEU A 59 22.09 -12.51 40.12
CA LEU A 59 22.26 -11.27 40.87
C LEU A 59 21.38 -10.13 40.36
N GLY A 60 20.98 -10.18 39.08
CA GLY A 60 20.09 -9.21 38.47
C GLY A 60 19.51 -9.72 37.16
N LEU A 61 18.28 -9.29 36.88
CA LEU A 61 17.55 -9.62 35.66
C LEU A 61 16.98 -8.33 35.08
N GLY A 62 17.29 -8.05 33.82
CA GLY A 62 16.66 -6.98 33.06
C GLY A 62 15.79 -7.54 31.93
N LEU A 63 14.70 -6.85 31.63
CA LEU A 63 13.81 -7.17 30.51
C LEU A 63 13.54 -5.94 29.64
N SER A 64 13.64 -6.08 28.32
CA SER A 64 13.28 -5.06 27.32
C SER A 64 12.37 -5.63 26.23
N GLY A 65 12.02 -4.77 25.26
CA GLY A 65 11.19 -5.12 24.12
C GLY A 65 9.69 -5.03 24.43
N SER A 66 8.86 -5.18 23.39
CA SER A 66 7.41 -5.00 23.50
C SER A 66 6.72 -5.96 24.46
N GLY A 67 7.29 -7.16 24.67
CA GLY A 67 6.78 -8.13 25.64
C GLY A 67 7.50 -8.12 26.99
N GLY A 68 8.51 -7.26 27.19
CA GLY A 68 9.37 -7.28 28.37
C GLY A 68 8.66 -6.90 29.66
N GLY A 69 7.83 -5.85 29.62
CA GLY A 69 7.09 -5.34 30.79
C GLY A 69 6.16 -6.39 31.43
N PRO A 70 5.21 -6.97 30.67
CA PRO A 70 4.31 -8.00 31.20
C PRO A 70 5.03 -9.22 31.78
N VAL A 71 6.19 -9.60 31.21
CA VAL A 71 6.99 -10.70 31.76
C VAL A 71 7.73 -10.28 33.02
N ALA A 72 8.26 -9.05 33.08
CA ALA A 72 8.93 -8.51 34.27
C ALA A 72 7.98 -8.48 35.49
N ASP A 73 6.69 -8.21 35.27
CA ASP A 73 5.66 -8.23 36.32
C ASP A 73 5.41 -9.66 36.86
N LEU A 74 5.62 -10.69 36.04
CA LEU A 74 5.41 -12.09 36.42
C LEU A 74 6.63 -12.71 37.12
N ILE A 75 7.84 -12.53 36.58
CA ILE A 75 9.06 -13.22 37.05
C ILE A 75 9.98 -12.32 37.88
N GLY A 76 9.60 -11.06 38.09
CA GLY A 76 10.48 -10.04 38.66
C GLY A 76 11.56 -9.55 37.69
N GLY A 77 12.47 -8.72 38.19
CA GLY A 77 13.49 -8.04 37.37
C GLY A 77 13.09 -6.63 36.94
N THR A 78 14.04 -5.90 36.36
CA THR A 78 13.88 -4.49 35.95
C THR A 78 13.42 -4.41 34.50
N HIS A 79 12.28 -3.75 34.24
CA HIS A 79 11.90 -3.39 32.88
C HIS A 79 12.71 -2.19 32.40
N VAL A 80 13.50 -2.38 31.33
CA VAL A 80 14.44 -1.40 30.78
C VAL A 80 13.90 -0.88 29.45
N ASN A 81 13.91 0.45 29.29
CA ASN A 81 13.59 1.06 28.00
C ASN A 81 14.60 0.62 26.94
N GLU A 82 14.11 0.15 25.79
CA GLU A 82 14.95 -0.42 24.74
C GLU A 82 16.00 0.56 24.19
N LEU A 83 15.69 1.86 24.08
CA LEU A 83 16.65 2.87 23.63
C LEU A 83 17.81 3.01 24.62
N VAL A 84 17.53 2.94 25.92
CA VAL A 84 18.54 2.98 26.98
C VAL A 84 19.39 1.72 26.93
N ALA A 85 18.77 0.55 26.80
CA ALA A 85 19.46 -0.71 26.67
C ALA A 85 20.42 -0.69 25.46
N GLN A 86 19.91 -0.40 24.26
CA GLN A 86 20.74 -0.33 23.06
C GLN A 86 21.91 0.65 23.23
N THR A 87 21.64 1.87 23.72
CA THR A 87 22.68 2.90 23.93
C THR A 87 23.76 2.42 24.92
N ARG A 88 23.37 1.68 25.97
CA ARG A 88 24.31 1.11 26.94
C ARG A 88 25.22 0.06 26.32
N ALA A 89 24.69 -0.83 25.47
CA ALA A 89 25.48 -1.82 24.75
C ALA A 89 26.40 -1.17 23.71
N ILE A 90 25.90 -0.20 22.94
CA ILE A 90 26.70 0.52 21.94
C ILE A 90 27.88 1.21 22.62
N GLY A 91 27.68 1.86 23.77
CA GLY A 91 28.79 2.47 24.51
C GLY A 91 29.87 1.49 24.97
N ALA A 92 29.51 0.23 25.23
CA ALA A 92 30.47 -0.79 25.66
C ALA A 92 31.29 -1.37 24.50
N TYR A 93 30.67 -1.59 23.34
CA TYR A 93 31.31 -2.26 22.20
C TYR A 93 31.80 -1.33 21.09
N HIS A 94 31.12 -0.19 20.90
CA HIS A 94 31.34 0.72 19.79
C HIS A 94 31.22 2.21 20.21
N PRO A 95 32.09 2.71 21.11
CA PRO A 95 32.07 4.10 21.56
C PRO A 95 32.32 5.12 20.44
N GLU A 96 32.89 4.68 19.30
CA GLU A 96 33.11 5.49 18.11
C GLU A 96 31.82 5.81 17.33
N ALA A 97 30.73 5.09 17.57
CA ALA A 97 29.47 5.23 16.84
C ALA A 97 28.96 6.68 16.84
N ARG A 98 28.37 7.10 15.71
CA ARG A 98 27.67 8.39 15.59
C ARG A 98 26.22 8.23 15.13
N THR A 99 25.97 7.22 14.31
CA THR A 99 24.63 6.87 13.84
C THR A 99 24.40 5.39 14.02
N VAL A 100 23.23 5.00 14.49
CA VAL A 100 22.81 3.59 14.57
C VAL A 100 21.51 3.42 13.81
N ILE A 101 21.55 2.52 12.82
CA ILE A 101 20.39 1.99 12.13
C ILE A 101 20.07 0.68 12.85
N GLU A 102 18.90 0.57 13.46
CA GLU A 102 18.40 -0.68 14.04
C GLU A 102 17.14 -1.09 13.32
N ILE A 103 17.07 -2.34 12.85
CA ILE A 103 15.90 -2.89 12.19
C ILE A 103 15.58 -4.26 12.77
N GLY A 104 14.48 -4.29 13.53
CA GLY A 104 13.90 -5.46 14.16
C GLY A 104 12.83 -6.12 13.29
N GLY A 105 12.00 -6.96 13.91
CA GLY A 105 10.92 -7.67 13.20
C GLY A 105 9.79 -6.75 12.73
N GLN A 106 9.28 -5.88 13.60
CA GLN A 106 8.15 -4.99 13.29
C GLN A 106 8.41 -3.50 13.59
N ASP A 107 9.60 -3.18 14.08
CA ASP A 107 10.04 -1.81 14.32
C ASP A 107 11.46 -1.59 13.78
N SER A 108 11.76 -0.31 13.56
CA SER A 108 12.99 0.19 12.99
C SER A 108 13.31 1.52 13.65
N LYS A 109 14.57 1.73 14.03
CA LYS A 109 15.02 2.88 14.82
C LYS A 109 16.27 3.50 14.19
N LEU A 110 16.32 4.82 14.21
CA LEU A 110 17.50 5.62 13.89
C LEU A 110 17.93 6.34 15.16
N LEU A 111 19.15 6.10 15.62
CA LEU A 111 19.73 6.73 16.81
C LEU A 111 20.92 7.60 16.41
N SER A 112 20.91 8.86 16.85
CA SER A 112 22.08 9.74 16.82
C SER A 112 22.74 9.71 18.18
N VAL A 113 23.97 9.21 18.25
CA VAL A 113 24.64 8.94 19.52
C VAL A 113 26.02 9.60 19.57
N ARG A 114 26.48 9.93 20.79
CA ARG A 114 27.80 10.48 21.02
C ARG A 114 28.37 9.95 22.32
N TRP A 115 29.62 9.50 22.28
CA TRP A 115 30.37 9.16 23.49
C TRP A 115 30.70 10.41 24.30
N ASP A 116 30.32 10.41 25.57
CA ASP A 116 30.71 11.43 26.54
C ASP A 116 31.88 10.93 27.38
N SER A 117 33.06 11.48 27.10
CA SER A 117 34.29 11.15 27.83
C SER A 117 34.23 11.51 29.31
N SER A 118 33.34 12.41 29.75
CA SER A 118 33.23 12.81 31.16
C SER A 118 32.45 11.82 32.00
N SER A 119 31.29 11.37 31.51
CA SER A 119 30.48 10.33 32.17
C SER A 119 30.90 8.90 31.84
N GLN A 120 31.78 8.71 30.84
CA GLN A 120 32.13 7.39 30.28
C GLN A 120 30.89 6.61 29.83
N GLN A 121 29.93 7.34 29.24
CA GLN A 121 28.67 6.79 28.76
C GLN A 121 28.36 7.28 27.34
N MET A 122 27.57 6.48 26.64
CA MET A 122 27.01 6.88 25.36
C MET A 122 25.75 7.73 25.61
N LEU A 123 25.70 8.91 25.01
CA LEU A 123 24.54 9.80 25.06
C LEU A 123 23.71 9.65 23.78
N LEU A 124 22.39 9.59 23.94
CA LEU A 124 21.43 9.65 22.84
C LEU A 124 21.07 11.12 22.58
N GLU A 125 21.50 11.68 21.46
CA GLU A 125 21.26 13.09 21.10
C GLU A 125 19.90 13.28 20.43
N ASP A 126 19.51 12.33 19.58
CA ASP A 126 18.27 12.36 18.84
C ASP A 126 17.88 10.93 18.42
N PHE A 127 16.59 10.67 18.22
CA PHE A 127 16.10 9.38 17.74
C PHE A 127 14.88 9.54 16.82
N ALA A 128 14.68 8.57 15.94
CA ALA A 128 13.45 8.42 15.18
C ALA A 128 13.10 6.94 15.08
N MET A 129 11.81 6.64 15.05
CA MET A 129 11.32 5.27 14.87
C MET A 129 10.07 5.26 13.99
N ASN A 130 9.82 4.15 13.31
CA ASN A 130 8.59 3.97 12.55
C ASN A 130 7.37 3.85 13.50
N ALA A 131 6.22 4.33 13.04
CA ALA A 131 4.94 4.07 13.72
C ALA A 131 4.35 2.78 13.14
N LEU A 132 4.19 1.73 13.97
CA LEU A 132 3.39 0.50 13.83
C LEU A 132 3.35 -0.24 12.46
N CYS A 133 4.13 0.19 11.45
CA CYS A 133 4.06 -0.27 10.08
C CYS A 133 5.24 -1.20 9.77
N ALA A 134 4.95 -2.42 9.30
CA ALA A 134 5.94 -3.41 8.88
C ALA A 134 6.72 -3.00 7.61
N ALA A 135 6.28 -1.97 6.86
CA ALA A 135 7.00 -1.52 5.68
C ALA A 135 8.39 -0.99 6.07
N GLY A 136 9.44 -1.72 5.69
CA GLY A 136 10.82 -1.40 6.04
C GLY A 136 11.35 -2.05 7.32
N THR A 137 10.72 -3.14 7.79
CA THR A 137 11.16 -3.95 8.94
C THR A 137 11.46 -5.40 8.51
N GLY A 138 11.96 -6.24 9.41
CA GLY A 138 12.26 -7.65 9.11
C GLY A 138 11.06 -8.46 8.62
N ALA A 139 9.85 -8.20 9.16
CA ALA A 139 8.62 -8.84 8.72
C ALA A 139 8.31 -8.58 7.24
N PHE A 140 8.65 -7.39 6.71
CA PHE A 140 8.52 -7.10 5.29
C PHE A 140 9.41 -8.02 4.44
N LEU A 141 10.67 -8.24 4.86
CA LEU A 141 11.58 -9.15 4.15
C LEU A 141 11.14 -10.61 4.27
N ASP A 142 10.72 -11.06 5.45
CA ASP A 142 10.18 -12.41 5.67
C ASP A 142 9.02 -12.68 4.69
N GLN A 143 8.07 -11.75 4.59
CA GLN A 143 6.92 -11.85 3.68
C GLN A 143 7.33 -11.90 2.21
N GLN A 144 8.31 -11.08 1.80
CA GLN A 144 8.75 -11.05 0.41
C GLN A 144 9.55 -12.32 0.05
N ALA A 145 10.35 -12.84 1.00
CA ALA A 145 11.15 -14.04 0.83
C ALA A 145 10.27 -15.29 0.69
N GLU A 146 9.31 -15.48 1.61
CA GLU A 146 8.36 -16.60 1.58
C GLU A 146 7.59 -16.65 0.25
N ARG A 147 7.16 -15.48 -0.23
CA ARG A 147 6.43 -15.35 -1.50
C ARG A 147 7.27 -15.75 -2.72
N LEU A 148 8.56 -15.47 -2.69
CA LEU A 148 9.49 -15.84 -3.74
C LEU A 148 9.99 -17.29 -3.60
N GLY A 149 9.57 -17.99 -2.54
CA GLY A 149 10.05 -19.34 -2.22
C GLY A 149 11.54 -19.37 -1.86
N VAL A 150 12.07 -18.26 -1.32
CA VAL A 150 13.48 -18.10 -0.96
C VAL A 150 13.61 -18.10 0.56
N ALA A 151 14.50 -18.92 1.11
CA ALA A 151 14.75 -18.88 2.54
C ALA A 151 15.41 -17.54 2.93
N ILE A 152 14.87 -16.88 3.96
CA ILE A 152 15.43 -15.61 4.44
C ILE A 152 16.85 -15.80 5.01
N ASP A 153 17.11 -16.95 5.61
CA ASP A 153 18.37 -17.31 6.23
C ASP A 153 19.40 -17.72 5.17
N GLN A 154 20.48 -16.94 5.04
CA GLN A 154 21.63 -17.13 4.16
C GLN A 154 21.35 -17.14 2.63
N GLU A 155 20.28 -17.78 2.17
CA GLU A 155 19.95 -17.90 0.75
C GLU A 155 19.54 -16.57 0.13
N TYR A 156 18.64 -15.81 0.78
CA TYR A 156 18.17 -14.51 0.29
C TYR A 156 19.33 -13.57 -0.01
N ALA A 157 20.22 -13.34 0.97
CA ALA A 157 21.33 -12.41 0.83
C ALA A 157 22.30 -12.86 -0.27
N ARG A 158 22.60 -14.16 -0.33
CA ARG A 158 23.48 -14.75 -1.36
C ARG A 158 22.94 -14.51 -2.76
N LEU A 159 21.65 -14.73 -2.99
CA LEU A 159 21.02 -14.49 -4.29
C LEU A 159 20.96 -13.00 -4.62
N ALA A 160 20.48 -12.16 -3.70
CA ALA A 160 20.36 -10.72 -3.91
C ALA A 160 21.71 -10.07 -4.28
N LEU A 161 22.81 -10.48 -3.64
CA LEU A 161 24.15 -9.95 -3.90
C LEU A 161 24.70 -10.28 -5.29
N THR A 162 24.10 -11.23 -6.02
CA THR A 162 24.47 -11.52 -7.42
C THR A 162 23.79 -10.61 -8.45
N SER A 163 22.88 -9.74 -8.01
CA SER A 163 22.19 -8.79 -8.89
C SER A 163 23.16 -7.82 -9.54
N THR A 164 23.02 -7.64 -10.85
CA THR A 164 23.74 -6.64 -11.64
C THR A 164 22.85 -5.47 -12.05
N ASN A 165 21.52 -5.66 -12.06
CA ASN A 165 20.57 -4.63 -12.44
C ASN A 165 19.32 -4.69 -11.54
N PRO A 166 19.40 -4.17 -10.30
CA PRO A 166 18.32 -4.30 -9.33
C PRO A 166 16.99 -3.71 -9.81
N ALA A 167 15.91 -4.45 -9.62
CA ALA A 167 14.58 -4.02 -10.04
C ALA A 167 14.07 -2.84 -9.20
N ARG A 168 13.25 -1.98 -9.81
CA ARG A 168 12.64 -0.84 -9.11
C ARG A 168 11.34 -1.27 -8.45
N ILE A 169 11.38 -1.44 -7.13
CA ILE A 169 10.23 -1.85 -6.32
C ILE A 169 9.81 -0.73 -5.36
N ALA A 170 8.51 -0.53 -5.19
CA ALA A 170 7.94 0.37 -4.19
C ALA A 170 8.19 -0.16 -2.77
N GLY A 171 8.82 0.66 -1.90
CA GLY A 171 9.19 0.24 -0.54
C GLY A 171 8.28 0.75 0.59
N ARG A 172 7.27 1.58 0.27
CA ARG A 172 6.44 2.27 1.28
C ARG A 172 5.33 1.40 1.89
N CYS A 173 4.93 0.35 1.20
CA CYS A 173 3.86 -0.54 1.63
C CYS A 173 4.16 -1.95 1.13
N THR A 174 3.96 -2.93 1.99
CA THR A 174 4.16 -4.35 1.67
C THR A 174 3.22 -4.81 0.54
N VAL A 175 1.99 -4.27 0.48
CA VAL A 175 0.99 -4.57 -0.55
C VAL A 175 1.45 -4.10 -1.94
N PHE A 176 2.01 -2.88 -2.05
CA PHE A 176 2.50 -2.39 -3.35
C PHE A 176 3.77 -3.11 -3.78
N ALA A 177 4.69 -3.37 -2.86
CA ALA A 177 5.89 -4.16 -3.14
C ALA A 177 5.52 -5.53 -3.72
N LYS A 178 4.51 -6.19 -3.12
CA LYS A 178 3.94 -7.45 -3.60
C LYS A 178 3.45 -7.35 -5.04
N SER A 179 2.63 -6.35 -5.36
CA SER A 179 2.11 -6.17 -6.72
C SER A 179 3.24 -5.94 -7.74
N ASP A 180 4.22 -5.11 -7.40
CA ASP A 180 5.41 -4.87 -8.23
C ASP A 180 6.20 -6.17 -8.45
N MET A 181 6.45 -6.94 -7.38
CA MET A 181 7.21 -8.20 -7.46
C MET A 181 6.52 -9.25 -8.32
N ILE A 182 5.21 -9.43 -8.16
CA ILE A 182 4.41 -10.36 -8.98
C ILE A 182 4.50 -9.96 -10.45
N HIS A 183 4.37 -8.67 -10.74
CA HIS A 183 4.50 -8.15 -12.09
C HIS A 183 5.90 -8.42 -12.67
N LEU A 184 6.95 -8.13 -11.90
CA LEU A 184 8.34 -8.38 -12.29
C LEU A 184 8.60 -9.87 -12.59
N GLN A 185 8.02 -10.78 -11.81
CA GLN A 185 8.08 -12.22 -12.08
C GLN A 185 7.36 -12.60 -13.39
N GLN A 186 6.18 -12.02 -13.66
CA GLN A 186 5.41 -12.28 -14.88
C GLN A 186 6.16 -11.86 -16.16
N VAL A 187 6.92 -10.77 -16.09
CA VAL A 187 7.73 -10.28 -17.24
C VAL A 187 9.11 -10.93 -17.32
N GLY A 188 9.41 -11.93 -16.47
CA GLY A 188 10.65 -12.70 -16.51
C GLY A 188 11.87 -12.00 -15.90
N THR A 189 11.67 -11.04 -14.99
CA THR A 189 12.77 -10.38 -14.29
C THR A 189 13.57 -11.39 -13.45
N PRO A 190 14.91 -11.42 -13.55
CA PRO A 190 15.73 -12.34 -12.77
C PRO A 190 15.50 -12.21 -11.26
N LEU A 191 15.37 -13.34 -10.57
CA LEU A 191 15.13 -13.39 -9.13
C LEU A 191 16.16 -12.58 -8.30
N PRO A 192 17.48 -12.63 -8.57
CA PRO A 192 18.46 -11.76 -7.90
C PRO A 192 18.13 -10.27 -7.97
N ASP A 193 17.69 -9.80 -9.14
CA ASP A 193 17.37 -8.38 -9.37
C ASP A 193 16.12 -7.95 -8.60
N ILE A 194 15.12 -8.83 -8.49
CA ILE A 194 13.94 -8.61 -7.65
C ILE A 194 14.37 -8.52 -6.17
N LEU A 195 15.14 -9.49 -5.68
CA LEU A 195 15.57 -9.56 -4.27
C LEU A 195 16.39 -8.33 -3.85
N MET A 196 17.35 -7.91 -4.68
CA MET A 196 18.13 -6.68 -4.42
C MET A 196 17.26 -5.42 -4.55
N GLY A 197 16.30 -5.42 -5.48
CA GLY A 197 15.29 -4.36 -5.62
C GLY A 197 14.49 -4.15 -4.33
N VAL A 198 14.11 -5.23 -3.64
CA VAL A 198 13.43 -5.20 -2.34
C VAL A 198 14.35 -4.65 -1.24
N CYS A 199 15.62 -5.06 -1.18
CA CYS A 199 16.59 -4.50 -0.22
C CYS A 199 16.78 -2.99 -0.41
N LEU A 200 16.92 -2.52 -1.65
CA LEU A 200 17.01 -1.10 -1.97
C LEU A 200 15.72 -0.36 -1.65
N ALA A 201 14.57 -0.98 -1.87
CA ALA A 201 13.28 -0.40 -1.51
C ALA A 201 13.14 -0.19 0.00
N MET A 202 13.58 -1.17 0.80
CA MET A 202 13.64 -1.10 2.26
C MET A 202 14.58 0.03 2.73
N ALA A 203 15.81 0.09 2.22
CA ALA A 203 16.77 1.11 2.61
C ALA A 203 16.28 2.53 2.25
N ARG A 204 15.71 2.73 1.04
CA ARG A 204 15.08 4.01 0.65
C ARG A 204 13.90 4.38 1.55
N ASN A 205 13.09 3.39 1.93
CA ASN A 205 11.95 3.63 2.80
C ASN A 205 12.43 4.05 4.20
N PHE A 206 13.44 3.38 4.75
CA PHE A 206 14.04 3.74 6.03
C PHE A 206 14.55 5.18 6.04
N THR A 207 15.36 5.57 5.03
CA THR A 207 15.92 6.93 4.97
C THR A 207 14.85 8.00 4.79
N THR A 208 13.75 7.69 4.08
CA THR A 208 12.65 8.64 3.87
C THR A 208 11.74 8.75 5.10
N VAL A 209 11.26 7.60 5.62
CA VAL A 209 10.20 7.54 6.63
C VAL A 209 10.72 7.69 8.05
N ILE A 210 11.89 7.13 8.34
CA ILE A 210 12.51 7.17 9.68
C ILE A 210 13.58 8.26 9.71
N GLY A 211 14.41 8.33 8.66
CA GLY A 211 15.41 9.37 8.52
C GLY A 211 14.82 10.78 8.50
N LYS A 212 13.69 11.02 7.82
CA LYS A 212 12.98 12.33 7.79
C LYS A 212 13.91 13.55 7.58
N GLY A 213 14.91 13.41 6.72
CA GLY A 213 15.91 14.46 6.44
C GLY A 213 17.07 14.57 7.45
N LYS A 214 17.12 13.73 8.50
CA LYS A 214 18.25 13.64 9.43
C LYS A 214 19.53 13.18 8.72
N ARG A 215 20.68 13.63 9.22
CA ARG A 215 22.00 13.26 8.69
C ARG A 215 22.45 11.91 9.27
N PHE A 216 23.00 11.06 8.41
CA PHE A 216 23.64 9.81 8.80
C PHE A 216 25.15 10.05 8.89
N VAL A 217 25.64 10.34 10.10
CA VAL A 217 27.04 10.69 10.36
C VAL A 217 27.85 9.41 10.64
N PRO A 218 28.94 9.14 9.89
CA PRO A 218 29.85 8.03 10.19
C PRO A 218 30.65 8.23 11.50
N PRO A 219 31.07 7.15 12.18
CA PRO A 219 30.79 5.74 11.89
C PRO A 219 29.32 5.35 12.07
N ILE A 220 28.78 4.61 11.09
CA ILE A 220 27.38 4.15 11.06
C ILE A 220 27.36 2.68 11.47
N LEU A 221 26.58 2.35 12.50
CA LEU A 221 26.28 0.98 12.88
C LEU A 221 24.96 0.51 12.27
N PHE A 222 24.92 -0.74 11.84
CA PHE A 222 23.68 -1.42 11.47
C PHE A 222 23.48 -2.64 12.37
N GLN A 223 22.41 -2.61 13.16
CA GLN A 223 22.09 -3.65 14.14
C GLN A 223 20.63 -4.11 14.06
N GLY A 224 20.26 -5.10 14.87
CA GLY A 224 18.95 -5.76 14.82
C GLY A 224 18.99 -7.07 14.04
N GLY A 225 17.80 -7.67 13.86
CA GLY A 225 17.66 -8.97 13.19
C GLY A 225 17.93 -8.89 11.68
N VAL A 226 17.60 -7.76 11.04
CA VAL A 226 17.80 -7.60 9.59
C VAL A 226 19.26 -7.42 9.21
N ALA A 227 20.13 -7.02 10.16
CA ALA A 227 21.55 -6.89 9.91
C ALA A 227 22.25 -8.23 9.56
N TYR A 228 21.60 -9.38 9.80
CA TYR A 228 22.05 -10.69 9.26
C TYR A 228 22.08 -10.72 7.72
N ASN A 229 21.22 -9.92 7.06
CA ASN A 229 21.12 -9.90 5.62
C ASN A 229 22.12 -8.90 5.03
N ALA A 230 23.29 -9.39 4.61
CA ALA A 230 24.35 -8.57 4.03
C ALA A 230 23.91 -7.79 2.75
N ALA A 231 22.87 -8.25 2.03
CA ALA A 231 22.33 -7.49 0.90
C ALA A 231 21.61 -6.21 1.35
N VAL A 232 21.02 -6.20 2.54
CA VAL A 232 20.40 -4.99 3.13
C VAL A 232 21.48 -3.99 3.55
N THR A 233 22.59 -4.46 4.14
CA THR A 233 23.75 -3.61 4.44
C THR A 233 24.26 -2.94 3.16
N ARG A 234 24.45 -3.72 2.09
CA ARG A 234 24.84 -3.24 0.77
C ARG A 234 23.86 -2.22 0.18
N ALA A 235 22.56 -2.44 0.39
CA ALA A 235 21.52 -1.51 -0.03
C ALA A 235 21.59 -0.18 0.74
N PHE A 236 21.85 -0.20 2.05
CA PHE A 236 22.07 1.02 2.83
C PHE A 236 23.31 1.78 2.36
N GLU A 237 24.42 1.10 2.09
CA GLU A 237 25.62 1.73 1.52
C GLU A 237 25.31 2.47 0.23
N THR A 238 24.55 1.81 -0.65
CA THR A 238 24.12 2.36 -1.95
C THR A 238 23.20 3.57 -1.78
N VAL A 239 22.19 3.48 -0.91
CA VAL A 239 21.20 4.55 -0.70
C VAL A 239 21.80 5.75 0.03
N LEU A 240 22.65 5.51 1.03
CA LEU A 240 23.35 6.56 1.78
C LEU A 240 24.56 7.12 1.03
N LYS A 241 24.94 6.49 -0.09
CA LYS A 241 26.11 6.86 -0.91
C LYS A 241 27.41 6.86 -0.11
N VAL A 242 27.57 5.88 0.77
CA VAL A 242 28.80 5.65 1.53
C VAL A 242 29.63 4.54 0.89
N PRO A 243 30.96 4.51 1.08
CA PRO A 243 31.81 3.48 0.49
C PRO A 243 31.36 2.07 0.90
N PRO A 244 31.48 1.08 0.00
CA PRO A 244 31.28 -0.32 0.35
C PRO A 244 32.11 -0.76 1.56
N GLY A 245 31.51 -1.47 2.51
CA GLY A 245 32.13 -1.94 3.75
C GLY A 245 32.26 -0.88 4.86
N SER A 246 31.70 0.32 4.69
CA SER A 246 31.81 1.40 5.68
C SER A 246 30.75 1.36 6.79
N ILE A 247 29.65 0.62 6.58
CA ILE A 247 28.64 0.39 7.62
C ILE A 247 29.12 -0.77 8.50
N ILE A 248 29.21 -0.51 9.80
CA ILE A 248 29.68 -1.49 10.79
C ILE A 248 28.49 -2.34 11.23
N VAL A 249 28.57 -3.66 11.06
CA VAL A 249 27.64 -4.60 11.68
C VAL A 249 28.32 -5.17 12.93
N PRO A 250 27.85 -4.84 14.15
CA PRO A 250 28.45 -5.34 15.39
C PRO A 250 28.46 -6.87 15.47
N GLU A 251 29.41 -7.47 16.19
CA GLU A 251 29.48 -8.93 16.40
C GLU A 251 28.16 -9.47 16.97
N TYR A 252 27.61 -8.80 17.98
CA TYR A 252 26.36 -9.17 18.65
C TYR A 252 25.16 -8.35 18.16
N HIS A 253 25.15 -7.95 16.87
CA HIS A 253 24.16 -7.02 16.30
C HIS A 253 22.69 -7.37 16.63
N CYS A 254 22.34 -8.65 16.72
CA CYS A 254 20.97 -9.08 17.02
C CYS A 254 20.65 -9.06 18.53
N LEU A 255 21.64 -9.02 19.41
CA LEU A 255 21.54 -9.13 20.88
C LEU A 255 21.80 -7.82 21.63
N MET A 256 22.17 -6.74 20.93
CA MET A 256 22.58 -5.46 21.56
C MET A 256 21.57 -4.95 22.61
N ALA A 257 20.26 -5.07 22.36
CA ALA A 257 19.24 -4.72 23.34
C ALA A 257 19.30 -5.61 24.60
N ALA A 258 19.34 -6.93 24.46
CA ALA A 258 19.43 -7.86 25.59
C ALA A 258 20.72 -7.65 26.41
N ILE A 259 21.87 -7.43 25.76
CA ILE A 259 23.15 -7.15 26.43
C ILE A 259 23.07 -5.84 27.21
N GLY A 260 22.55 -4.79 26.58
CA GLY A 260 22.36 -3.50 27.22
C GLY A 260 21.42 -3.57 28.42
N THR A 261 20.36 -4.36 28.31
CA THR A 261 19.42 -4.64 29.38
C THR A 261 20.09 -5.34 30.57
N ALA A 262 20.96 -6.33 30.32
CA ALA A 262 21.76 -6.95 31.37
C ALA A 262 22.71 -5.94 32.04
N PHE A 263 23.37 -5.06 31.27
CA PHE A 263 24.22 -4.01 31.84
C PHE A 263 23.46 -3.02 32.73
N VAL A 264 22.24 -2.64 32.36
CA VAL A 264 21.38 -1.80 33.21
C VAL A 264 21.01 -2.55 34.49
N ALA A 265 20.64 -3.82 34.41
CA ALA A 265 20.35 -4.63 35.60
C ALA A 265 21.57 -4.77 36.53
N MET A 266 22.78 -4.86 35.98
CA MET A 266 24.03 -4.80 36.74
C MET A 266 24.22 -3.45 37.44
N ASP A 267 24.09 -2.35 36.69
CA ASP A 267 24.24 -0.98 37.22
C ASP A 267 23.22 -0.71 38.34
N ASP A 268 21.98 -1.22 38.22
CA ASP A 268 20.94 -1.12 39.26
C ASP A 268 21.25 -1.98 40.48
N ALA A 269 21.75 -3.20 40.29
CA ALA A 269 22.16 -4.08 41.39
C ALA A 269 23.32 -3.45 42.20
N GLU A 270 24.32 -2.88 41.52
CA GLU A 270 25.44 -2.15 42.14
C GLU A 270 24.97 -0.95 42.98
N ARG A 271 23.86 -0.31 42.57
CA ARG A 271 23.24 0.82 43.29
C ARG A 271 22.25 0.40 44.38
N GLY A 272 22.01 -0.89 44.57
CA GLY A 272 20.99 -1.41 45.48
C GLY A 272 19.55 -1.13 45.02
N GLN A 273 19.34 -0.89 43.72
CA GLN A 273 18.05 -0.59 43.09
C GLN A 273 17.48 -1.77 42.27
N GLY A 274 18.21 -2.89 42.21
CA GLY A 274 17.80 -4.08 41.47
C GLY A 274 16.49 -4.69 42.01
N ARG A 275 15.60 -5.10 41.11
CA ARG A 275 14.40 -5.88 41.47
C ARG A 275 14.75 -7.35 41.66
N ARG A 276 14.14 -7.97 42.66
CA ARG A 276 14.32 -9.40 42.94
C ARG A 276 13.74 -10.26 41.82
N PHE A 277 14.51 -11.25 41.37
CA PHE A 277 14.02 -12.32 40.52
C PHE A 277 13.18 -13.32 41.33
N LEU A 278 11.98 -13.62 40.85
CA LEU A 278 10.98 -14.46 41.53
C LEU A 278 10.98 -15.91 41.03
N GLY A 279 11.64 -16.21 39.91
CA GLY A 279 11.66 -17.52 39.27
C GLY A 279 10.81 -17.58 37.99
N PHE A 280 11.09 -18.56 37.12
CA PHE A 280 10.38 -18.73 35.85
C PHE A 280 9.04 -19.50 35.98
N SER A 281 8.76 -20.12 37.13
CA SER A 281 7.56 -20.95 37.36
C SER A 281 6.24 -20.19 37.19
N ALA A 282 6.21 -18.88 37.44
CA ALA A 282 5.04 -18.04 37.19
C ALA A 282 4.66 -17.96 35.70
N LEU A 283 5.60 -18.17 34.78
CA LEU A 283 5.30 -18.23 33.35
C LEU A 283 4.52 -19.50 32.98
N ASP A 284 4.84 -20.63 33.59
CA ASP A 284 4.13 -21.90 33.38
C ASP A 284 2.67 -21.82 33.85
N GLU A 285 2.42 -21.11 34.95
CA GLU A 285 1.04 -20.87 35.43
C GLU A 285 0.29 -19.88 34.55
N ALA A 286 0.95 -18.82 34.09
CA ALA A 286 0.38 -17.84 33.18
C ALA A 286 0.10 -18.38 31.77
N LEU A 287 0.73 -19.49 31.37
CA LEU A 287 0.41 -20.22 30.14
C LEU A 287 -0.87 -21.06 30.28
N LYS A 288 -1.32 -21.36 31.51
CA LYS A 288 -2.50 -22.20 31.80
C LYS A 288 -3.80 -21.40 31.97
N HIS A 289 -3.71 -20.08 32.18
CA HIS A 289 -4.85 -19.22 32.48
C HIS A 289 -5.13 -18.21 31.36
N ASP A 290 -6.40 -18.05 30.98
CA ASP A 290 -6.83 -17.09 29.98
C ASP A 290 -6.87 -15.67 30.56
N THR A 291 -6.25 -14.72 29.86
CA THR A 291 -6.33 -13.30 30.16
C THR A 291 -7.56 -12.67 29.49
N ALA A 292 -8.39 -12.01 30.29
CA ALA A 292 -9.54 -11.27 29.79
C ALA A 292 -9.08 -10.16 28.83
N HIS A 293 -9.70 -10.08 27.65
CA HIS A 293 -9.45 -9.03 26.66
C HIS A 293 -10.78 -8.49 26.12
N GLU A 294 -10.74 -7.29 25.56
CA GLU A 294 -11.89 -6.71 24.87
C GLU A 294 -12.32 -7.64 23.73
N SER A 295 -13.59 -8.08 23.76
CA SER A 295 -14.10 -9.13 22.89
C SER A 295 -15.38 -8.71 22.19
N MET A 296 -15.52 -9.21 20.97
CA MET A 296 -16.74 -9.11 20.17
C MET A 296 -17.72 -10.22 20.59
N PRO A 297 -19.01 -10.11 20.27
CA PRO A 297 -19.96 -11.19 20.50
C PRO A 297 -19.54 -12.50 19.80
N PRO A 298 -19.77 -13.68 20.38
CA PRO A 298 -19.49 -14.95 19.71
C PRO A 298 -20.24 -15.11 18.39
N LEU A 299 -19.56 -15.64 17.38
CA LEU A 299 -20.18 -15.93 16.09
C LEU A 299 -21.11 -17.14 16.21
N SER A 300 -22.32 -16.99 15.69
CA SER A 300 -23.29 -18.08 15.60
C SER A 300 -23.27 -18.70 14.20
N ARG A 301 -23.37 -20.03 14.12
CA ARG A 301 -23.58 -20.71 12.84
C ARG A 301 -24.92 -20.30 12.25
N LEU A 302 -24.94 -20.05 10.95
CA LEU A 302 -26.18 -19.79 10.22
C LEU A 302 -26.94 -21.11 10.03
N ALA A 303 -28.27 -21.05 10.04
CA ALA A 303 -29.13 -22.24 9.96
C ALA A 303 -29.06 -22.96 8.58
N HIS A 304 -28.51 -22.30 7.57
CA HIS A 304 -28.33 -22.84 6.23
C HIS A 304 -26.84 -23.10 5.98
N HIS A 305 -26.49 -24.36 5.73
CA HIS A 305 -25.15 -24.71 5.25
C HIS A 305 -24.92 -24.09 3.87
N LEU A 306 -23.73 -23.54 3.64
CA LEU A 306 -23.33 -23.06 2.33
C LEU A 306 -23.24 -24.24 1.36
N THR A 307 -24.19 -24.35 0.44
CA THR A 307 -24.10 -25.33 -0.64
C THR A 307 -23.19 -24.80 -1.73
N THR A 308 -22.01 -25.38 -1.88
CA THR A 308 -21.21 -25.22 -3.10
C THR A 308 -22.03 -25.76 -4.27
N GLY A 309 -22.28 -24.90 -5.25
CA GLY A 309 -23.05 -25.29 -6.43
C GLY A 309 -22.31 -26.40 -7.18
N ARG A 310 -23.02 -27.50 -7.48
CA ARG A 310 -22.49 -28.58 -8.33
C ARG A 310 -23.01 -28.39 -9.75
N ALA A 311 -22.15 -28.66 -10.72
CA ALA A 311 -22.56 -28.79 -12.11
C ALA A 311 -23.61 -29.90 -12.23
N LEU A 312 -24.70 -29.62 -12.94
CA LEU A 312 -25.73 -30.64 -13.15
C LEU A 312 -25.26 -31.61 -14.24
N PRO A 313 -25.35 -32.93 -14.01
CA PRO A 313 -24.97 -33.91 -15.01
C PRO A 313 -25.90 -33.79 -16.24
N ILE A 314 -25.29 -33.77 -17.43
CA ILE A 314 -26.02 -33.83 -18.70
C ILE A 314 -26.63 -35.23 -18.83
N ALA A 315 -27.96 -35.33 -18.71
CA ALA A 315 -28.70 -36.58 -18.79
C ALA A 315 -29.00 -37.03 -20.24
N GLU A 316 -28.91 -36.12 -21.20
CA GLU A 316 -29.31 -36.34 -22.59
C GLU A 316 -28.19 -36.95 -23.45
N ALA A 317 -28.58 -37.79 -24.41
CA ALA A 317 -27.65 -38.42 -25.36
C ALA A 317 -27.24 -37.49 -26.51
N ALA A 318 -28.02 -36.44 -26.78
CA ALA A 318 -27.73 -35.44 -27.81
C ALA A 318 -27.00 -34.22 -27.20
N PRO A 319 -26.14 -33.51 -27.97
CA PRO A 319 -25.49 -32.31 -27.47
C PRO A 319 -26.49 -31.18 -27.17
N ILE A 320 -26.46 -30.65 -25.96
CA ILE A 320 -27.32 -29.53 -25.53
C ILE A 320 -26.72 -28.18 -25.91
N ASP A 321 -27.57 -27.19 -26.19
CA ASP A 321 -27.11 -25.82 -26.46
C ASP A 321 -26.73 -25.12 -25.14
N VAL A 322 -25.56 -24.47 -25.12
CA VAL A 322 -25.01 -23.82 -23.92
C VAL A 322 -24.42 -22.45 -24.24
N SER A 323 -24.32 -21.60 -23.23
CA SER A 323 -23.58 -20.34 -23.27
C SER A 323 -22.34 -20.41 -22.39
N LEU A 324 -21.22 -19.95 -22.90
CA LEU A 324 -19.93 -19.92 -22.23
C LEU A 324 -19.68 -18.55 -21.61
N GLY A 325 -19.28 -18.53 -20.36
CA GLY A 325 -18.87 -17.36 -19.62
C GLY A 325 -17.45 -17.51 -19.11
N ILE A 326 -16.63 -16.50 -19.31
CA ILE A 326 -15.26 -16.46 -18.79
C ILE A 326 -15.07 -15.19 -17.97
N ASP A 327 -14.69 -15.34 -16.71
CA ASP A 327 -14.34 -14.22 -15.83
C ASP A 327 -12.86 -14.30 -15.51
N VAL A 328 -12.08 -13.34 -16.01
CA VAL A 328 -10.63 -13.31 -15.86
C VAL A 328 -10.24 -12.19 -14.92
N GLY A 329 -10.07 -12.54 -13.65
CA GLY A 329 -9.55 -11.66 -12.61
C GLY A 329 -8.02 -11.75 -12.46
N SER A 330 -7.47 -10.88 -11.62
CA SER A 330 -6.03 -10.87 -11.30
C SER A 330 -5.57 -12.09 -10.48
N VAL A 331 -6.47 -12.65 -9.66
CA VAL A 331 -6.20 -13.80 -8.78
C VAL A 331 -6.73 -15.10 -9.36
N SER A 332 -7.97 -15.10 -9.86
CA SER A 332 -8.66 -16.28 -10.38
C SER A 332 -9.23 -16.07 -11.77
N THR A 333 -9.34 -17.18 -12.50
CA THR A 333 -9.95 -17.30 -13.81
C THR A 333 -11.04 -18.36 -13.73
N ASN A 334 -12.26 -17.97 -14.10
CA ASN A 334 -13.43 -18.82 -14.03
C ASN A 334 -13.96 -19.10 -15.44
N VAL A 335 -14.23 -20.36 -15.74
CA VAL A 335 -14.82 -20.79 -17.02
C VAL A 335 -16.10 -21.56 -16.71
N VAL A 336 -17.25 -21.07 -17.18
CA VAL A 336 -18.56 -21.62 -16.83
C VAL A 336 -19.40 -21.83 -18.08
N LEU A 337 -20.05 -22.99 -18.18
CA LEU A 337 -21.10 -23.27 -19.16
C LEU A 337 -22.46 -23.27 -18.46
N ILE A 338 -23.42 -22.55 -19.05
CA ILE A 338 -24.82 -22.54 -18.60
C ILE A 338 -25.76 -23.01 -19.70
N ASP A 339 -26.84 -23.71 -19.33
CA ASP A 339 -27.94 -24.08 -20.22
C ASP A 339 -28.91 -22.89 -20.46
N ASP A 340 -29.99 -23.14 -21.22
CA ASP A 340 -31.02 -22.14 -21.51
C ASP A 340 -31.79 -21.66 -20.27
N ASP A 341 -31.87 -22.49 -19.22
CA ASP A 341 -32.47 -22.16 -17.92
C ASP A 341 -31.47 -21.47 -16.96
N ASN A 342 -30.26 -21.14 -17.43
CA ASN A 342 -29.12 -20.60 -16.67
C ASN A 342 -28.55 -21.54 -15.60
N ARG A 343 -28.83 -22.85 -15.68
CA ARG A 343 -28.22 -23.82 -14.77
C ARG A 343 -26.79 -24.10 -15.20
N VAL A 344 -25.89 -24.23 -14.22
CA VAL A 344 -24.47 -24.50 -14.47
C VAL A 344 -24.29 -25.96 -14.89
N VAL A 345 -23.76 -26.17 -16.10
CA VAL A 345 -23.51 -27.47 -16.72
C VAL A 345 -22.06 -27.92 -16.52
N ALA A 346 -21.12 -26.98 -16.51
CA ALA A 346 -19.72 -27.22 -16.19
C ALA A 346 -19.11 -25.93 -15.62
N ARG A 347 -18.14 -26.06 -14.72
CA ARG A 347 -17.42 -24.93 -14.12
C ARG A 347 -15.98 -25.28 -13.80
N GLN A 348 -15.08 -24.36 -14.08
CA GLN A 348 -13.68 -24.40 -13.68
C GLN A 348 -13.36 -23.13 -12.91
N TYR A 349 -12.68 -23.27 -11.76
CA TYR A 349 -12.12 -22.17 -10.97
C TYR A 349 -10.62 -22.39 -10.87
N LEU A 350 -9.84 -21.53 -11.51
CA LEU A 350 -8.39 -21.70 -11.66
C LEU A 350 -7.65 -20.48 -11.12
N PRO A 351 -6.44 -20.64 -10.55
CA PRO A 351 -5.59 -19.50 -10.24
C PRO A 351 -5.10 -18.85 -11.55
N THR A 352 -5.29 -17.53 -11.69
CA THR A 352 -4.75 -16.76 -12.82
C THR A 352 -3.23 -16.74 -12.77
N ALA A 353 -2.65 -16.61 -11.56
CA ALA A 353 -1.21 -16.59 -11.31
C ALA A 353 -0.43 -15.64 -12.26
N GLY A 354 -1.04 -14.52 -12.64
CA GLY A 354 -0.42 -13.57 -13.57
C GLY A 354 -0.35 -13.98 -15.03
N ARG A 355 -0.87 -15.16 -15.38
CA ARG A 355 -0.82 -15.75 -16.72
C ARG A 355 -2.25 -15.97 -17.22
N PRO A 356 -3.01 -14.88 -17.48
CA PRO A 356 -4.44 -14.96 -17.79
C PRO A 356 -4.74 -15.84 -19.01
N LEU A 357 -3.94 -15.74 -20.07
CA LEU A 357 -4.13 -16.56 -21.27
C LEU A 357 -3.87 -18.05 -21.01
N GLU A 358 -2.88 -18.39 -20.19
CA GLU A 358 -2.59 -19.78 -19.83
C GLU A 358 -3.72 -20.36 -18.97
N ALA A 359 -4.21 -19.60 -17.98
CA ALA A 359 -5.32 -20.01 -17.13
C ALA A 359 -6.62 -20.20 -17.94
N VAL A 360 -6.89 -19.31 -18.91
CA VAL A 360 -8.02 -19.46 -19.83
C VAL A 360 -7.85 -20.70 -20.73
N ARG A 361 -6.66 -20.95 -21.28
CA ARG A 361 -6.37 -22.15 -22.09
C ARG A 361 -6.61 -23.43 -21.29
N ASP A 362 -6.09 -23.50 -20.07
CA ASP A 362 -6.27 -24.65 -19.18
C ASP A 362 -7.75 -24.85 -18.81
N GLY A 363 -8.46 -23.76 -18.47
CA GLY A 363 -9.88 -23.80 -18.15
C GLY A 363 -10.76 -24.28 -19.31
N LEU A 364 -10.50 -23.79 -20.53
CA LEU A 364 -11.22 -24.24 -21.72
C LEU A 364 -10.90 -25.70 -22.06
N MET A 365 -9.63 -26.10 -21.99
CA MET A 365 -9.21 -27.48 -22.23
C MET A 365 -9.89 -28.45 -21.25
N ARG A 366 -9.85 -28.16 -19.94
CA ARG A 366 -10.51 -28.97 -18.91
C ARG A 366 -12.02 -29.07 -19.13
N THR A 367 -12.67 -27.95 -19.43
CA THR A 367 -14.10 -27.92 -19.74
C THR A 367 -14.43 -28.73 -21.00
N GLY A 368 -13.60 -28.64 -22.04
CA GLY A 368 -13.76 -29.41 -23.28
C GLY A 368 -13.60 -30.91 -23.06
N LEU A 369 -12.62 -31.34 -22.25
CA LEU A 369 -12.44 -32.74 -21.88
C LEU A 369 -13.63 -33.27 -21.04
N GLU A 370 -14.21 -32.43 -20.19
CA GLU A 370 -15.32 -32.81 -19.32
C GLU A 370 -16.64 -32.96 -20.08
N VAL A 371 -17.02 -31.98 -20.91
CA VAL A 371 -18.35 -31.91 -21.53
C VAL A 371 -18.37 -31.56 -23.01
N GLY A 372 -17.22 -31.31 -23.65
CA GLY A 372 -17.15 -30.73 -25.00
C GLY A 372 -17.92 -31.49 -26.10
N SER A 373 -17.92 -32.83 -26.07
CA SER A 373 -18.68 -33.65 -27.02
C SER A 373 -20.19 -33.69 -26.76
N ARG A 374 -20.63 -33.23 -25.59
CA ARG A 374 -22.02 -33.25 -25.11
C ARG A 374 -22.69 -31.88 -25.14
N VAL A 375 -22.00 -30.84 -25.61
CA VAL A 375 -22.51 -29.47 -25.61
C VAL A 375 -22.24 -28.76 -26.93
N ARG A 376 -23.05 -27.75 -27.23
CA ARG A 376 -22.87 -26.86 -28.37
C ARG A 376 -22.91 -25.41 -27.90
N VAL A 377 -21.76 -24.74 -27.96
CA VAL A 377 -21.63 -23.35 -27.52
C VAL A 377 -22.33 -22.42 -28.52
N ARG A 378 -23.31 -21.65 -28.05
CA ARG A 378 -24.11 -20.70 -28.86
C ARG A 378 -23.76 -19.24 -28.63
N ALA A 379 -23.16 -18.93 -27.49
CA ALA A 379 -22.73 -17.60 -27.14
C ALA A 379 -21.54 -17.65 -26.20
N VAL A 380 -20.61 -16.71 -26.32
CA VAL A 380 -19.43 -16.57 -25.45
C VAL A 380 -19.37 -15.16 -24.87
N GLY A 381 -19.38 -15.08 -23.55
CA GLY A 381 -19.25 -13.85 -22.79
C GLY A 381 -17.96 -13.81 -21.99
N VAL A 382 -17.31 -12.65 -21.96
CA VAL A 382 -16.08 -12.46 -21.19
C VAL A 382 -16.17 -11.23 -20.30
N THR A 383 -15.72 -11.36 -19.05
CA THR A 383 -15.68 -10.31 -18.05
C THR A 383 -14.40 -10.36 -17.18
N GLY A 384 -14.31 -9.49 -16.18
CA GLY A 384 -13.13 -9.33 -15.33
C GLY A 384 -12.11 -8.31 -15.87
N SER A 385 -10.95 -8.23 -15.22
CA SER A 385 -9.88 -7.31 -15.57
C SER A 385 -9.14 -7.71 -16.86
N GLY A 386 -9.01 -9.02 -17.14
CA GLY A 386 -8.39 -9.56 -18.35
C GLY A 386 -9.34 -9.71 -19.56
N ARG A 387 -10.53 -9.11 -19.50
CA ARG A 387 -11.66 -9.44 -20.39
C ARG A 387 -11.47 -9.14 -21.87
N TYR A 388 -10.75 -8.07 -22.22
CA TYR A 388 -10.60 -7.67 -23.62
C TYR A 388 -9.62 -8.62 -24.32
N LEU A 389 -8.44 -8.80 -23.74
CA LEU A 389 -7.44 -9.78 -24.19
C LEU A 389 -8.04 -11.17 -24.35
N THR A 390 -8.77 -11.61 -23.32
CA THR A 390 -9.42 -12.92 -23.33
C THR A 390 -10.53 -12.99 -24.37
N GLY A 391 -11.32 -11.91 -24.49
CA GLY A 391 -12.41 -11.80 -25.45
C GLY A 391 -11.94 -12.01 -26.88
N ASP A 392 -10.87 -11.33 -27.28
CA ASP A 392 -10.28 -11.53 -28.60
C ASP A 392 -9.70 -12.94 -28.71
N PHE A 393 -8.93 -13.40 -27.71
CA PHE A 393 -8.29 -14.72 -27.74
C PHE A 393 -9.26 -15.88 -27.96
N VAL A 394 -10.44 -15.87 -27.31
CA VAL A 394 -11.44 -16.95 -27.38
C VAL A 394 -12.50 -16.76 -28.46
N GLY A 395 -12.58 -15.57 -29.07
CA GLY A 395 -13.64 -15.20 -30.00
C GLY A 395 -14.97 -14.93 -29.28
N ALA A 396 -14.96 -14.02 -28.30
CA ALA A 396 -16.12 -13.68 -27.52
C ALA A 396 -17.16 -12.87 -28.32
N ASP A 397 -18.43 -13.22 -28.13
CA ASP A 397 -19.55 -12.50 -28.74
C ASP A 397 -19.93 -11.23 -27.95
N SER A 398 -19.61 -11.22 -26.65
CA SER A 398 -19.82 -10.07 -25.77
C SER A 398 -18.71 -9.94 -24.72
N VAL A 399 -18.12 -8.75 -24.63
CA VAL A 399 -17.18 -8.39 -23.57
C VAL A 399 -17.86 -7.36 -22.66
N ARG A 400 -18.00 -7.66 -21.37
CA ARG A 400 -18.78 -6.86 -20.42
C ARG A 400 -18.01 -6.56 -19.14
N ASN A 401 -18.31 -5.43 -18.52
CA ASN A 401 -17.77 -5.09 -17.21
C ASN A 401 -18.26 -6.09 -16.15
N GLU A 402 -17.40 -6.44 -15.21
CA GLU A 402 -17.68 -7.40 -14.12
C GLU A 402 -18.87 -6.99 -13.26
N ILE A 403 -19.03 -5.69 -12.97
CA ILE A 403 -20.15 -5.17 -12.18
C ILE A 403 -21.47 -5.50 -12.87
N THR A 404 -21.51 -5.36 -14.20
CA THR A 404 -22.70 -5.67 -15.00
C THR A 404 -22.96 -7.18 -15.03
N ALA A 405 -21.91 -7.99 -15.18
CA ALA A 405 -22.04 -9.44 -15.21
C ALA A 405 -22.54 -9.99 -13.87
N GLN A 406 -21.87 -9.64 -12.76
CA GLN A 406 -22.26 -10.06 -11.42
C GLN A 406 -23.67 -9.58 -11.05
N ALA A 407 -24.01 -8.32 -11.33
CA ALA A 407 -25.36 -7.82 -11.08
C ALA A 407 -26.42 -8.56 -11.90
N ARG A 408 -26.12 -8.91 -13.16
CA ARG A 408 -27.04 -9.67 -14.01
C ARG A 408 -27.31 -11.06 -13.44
N ALA A 409 -26.27 -11.75 -12.97
CA ALA A 409 -26.39 -13.04 -12.30
C ALA A 409 -27.16 -12.91 -10.98
N ALA A 410 -26.85 -11.90 -10.16
CA ALA A 410 -27.52 -11.64 -8.89
C ALA A 410 -29.03 -11.47 -9.07
N VAL A 411 -29.47 -10.65 -10.03
CA VAL A 411 -30.91 -10.41 -10.32
C VAL A 411 -31.62 -11.67 -10.82
N TRP A 412 -30.90 -12.60 -11.46
CA TRP A 412 -31.50 -13.88 -11.85
C TRP A 412 -31.62 -14.85 -10.66
N ILE A 413 -30.61 -14.90 -9.79
CA ILE A 413 -30.60 -15.75 -8.59
C ILE A 413 -31.70 -15.28 -7.62
N ASP A 414 -31.73 -13.98 -7.33
CA ASP A 414 -32.74 -13.36 -6.48
C ASP A 414 -33.28 -12.09 -7.17
N PRO A 415 -34.50 -12.14 -7.76
CA PRO A 415 -35.14 -10.96 -8.36
C PRO A 415 -35.41 -9.81 -7.39
N GLN A 416 -35.40 -10.06 -6.07
CA GLN A 416 -35.59 -9.06 -5.03
C GLN A 416 -34.29 -8.43 -4.55
N VAL A 417 -33.13 -8.92 -5.03
CA VAL A 417 -31.81 -8.41 -4.63
C VAL A 417 -31.74 -6.90 -4.80
N ASP A 418 -31.35 -6.22 -3.72
CA ASP A 418 -31.15 -4.78 -3.74
C ASP A 418 -29.69 -4.39 -3.46
N THR A 419 -28.92 -5.31 -2.88
CA THR A 419 -27.53 -5.07 -2.48
C THR A 419 -26.69 -6.29 -2.78
N LEU A 420 -25.60 -6.08 -3.51
CA LEU A 420 -24.60 -7.10 -3.79
C LEU A 420 -23.31 -6.74 -3.06
N ILE A 421 -22.87 -7.66 -2.21
CA ILE A 421 -21.53 -7.71 -1.63
C ILE A 421 -20.72 -8.67 -2.49
N GLU A 422 -19.60 -8.24 -3.06
CA GLU A 422 -18.65 -9.15 -3.68
C GLU A 422 -17.27 -8.93 -3.07
N ILE A 423 -16.66 -10.00 -2.56
CA ILE A 423 -15.31 -9.96 -2.01
C ILE A 423 -14.48 -11.04 -2.69
N GLY A 424 -13.58 -10.57 -3.56
CA GLY A 424 -12.64 -11.38 -4.30
C GLY A 424 -11.31 -11.56 -3.56
N GLY A 425 -10.30 -12.03 -4.29
CA GLY A 425 -8.96 -12.22 -3.75
C GLY A 425 -8.22 -10.90 -3.48
N GLN A 426 -8.41 -9.87 -4.32
CA GLN A 426 -7.64 -8.61 -4.27
C GLN A 426 -8.49 -7.34 -4.18
N ASP A 427 -9.78 -7.43 -4.48
CA ASP A 427 -10.70 -6.31 -4.41
C ASP A 427 -12.02 -6.72 -3.77
N SER A 428 -12.77 -5.71 -3.37
CA SER A 428 -14.10 -5.85 -2.79
C SER A 428 -15.01 -4.80 -3.41
N LYS A 429 -16.23 -5.21 -3.78
CA LYS A 429 -17.18 -4.42 -4.55
C LYS A 429 -18.50 -4.38 -3.83
N PHE A 430 -19.10 -3.19 -3.81
CA PHE A 430 -20.45 -2.93 -3.36
C PHE A 430 -21.27 -2.46 -4.55
N VAL A 431 -22.42 -3.08 -4.78
CA VAL A 431 -23.32 -2.70 -5.87
C VAL A 431 -24.73 -2.58 -5.33
N ARG A 432 -25.39 -1.44 -5.61
CA ARG A 432 -26.81 -1.25 -5.33
C ARG A 432 -27.64 -1.50 -6.57
N ILE A 433 -28.67 -2.30 -6.42
CA ILE A 433 -29.60 -2.68 -7.47
C ILE A 433 -30.99 -2.13 -7.12
N ASN A 434 -31.67 -1.57 -8.12
CA ASN A 434 -33.06 -1.13 -8.01
C ASN A 434 -33.80 -1.57 -9.27
N ARG A 435 -34.87 -2.38 -9.10
CA ARG A 435 -35.67 -2.94 -10.21
C ARG A 435 -34.80 -3.59 -11.29
N GLY A 436 -33.79 -4.35 -10.87
CA GLY A 436 -32.88 -5.07 -11.77
C GLY A 436 -31.79 -4.22 -12.43
N ALA A 437 -31.71 -2.91 -12.15
CA ALA A 437 -30.69 -2.02 -12.68
C ALA A 437 -29.68 -1.59 -11.60
N VAL A 438 -28.40 -1.49 -11.97
CA VAL A 438 -27.35 -0.95 -11.09
C VAL A 438 -27.55 0.56 -10.97
N VAL A 439 -27.74 1.06 -9.74
CA VAL A 439 -27.98 2.48 -9.45
C VAL A 439 -26.83 3.14 -8.70
N ASP A 440 -25.97 2.36 -8.05
CA ASP A 440 -24.75 2.81 -7.38
C ASP A 440 -23.75 1.65 -7.33
N PHE A 441 -22.45 1.97 -7.38
CA PHE A 441 -21.41 0.99 -7.13
C PHE A 441 -20.16 1.67 -6.59
N THR A 442 -19.37 0.91 -5.82
CA THR A 442 -18.05 1.34 -5.37
C THR A 442 -17.16 0.12 -5.15
N MET A 443 -15.85 0.32 -5.26
CA MET A 443 -14.87 -0.74 -5.17
C MET A 443 -13.62 -0.26 -4.44
N ASN A 444 -13.00 -1.17 -3.69
CA ASN A 444 -11.68 -0.94 -3.13
C ASN A 444 -10.62 -1.61 -4.03
N ASN A 445 -9.78 -0.78 -4.67
CA ASN A 445 -8.77 -1.25 -5.65
C ASN A 445 -7.33 -1.13 -5.14
N ALA A 446 -7.13 -0.57 -3.95
CA ALA A 446 -5.80 -0.18 -3.47
C ALA A 446 -5.37 -0.92 -2.21
N CYS A 447 -6.31 -1.50 -1.46
CA CYS A 447 -6.02 -2.11 -0.17
C CYS A 447 -6.37 -3.60 -0.18
N ALA A 448 -5.38 -4.46 0.12
CA ALA A 448 -5.59 -5.90 0.33
C ALA A 448 -6.34 -6.19 1.64
N ALA A 449 -6.45 -5.22 2.56
CA ALA A 449 -7.26 -5.39 3.76
C ALA A 449 -8.73 -5.47 3.38
N GLY A 450 -9.45 -6.44 3.94
CA GLY A 450 -10.85 -6.68 3.61
C GLY A 450 -11.07 -7.61 2.40
N THR A 451 -10.05 -8.33 1.93
CA THR A 451 -10.15 -9.26 0.78
C THR A 451 -9.73 -10.69 1.14
N GLY A 452 -9.96 -11.64 0.23
CA GLY A 452 -9.59 -13.04 0.44
C GLY A 452 -8.10 -13.28 0.63
N SER A 453 -7.23 -12.56 -0.10
CA SER A 453 -5.78 -12.72 0.06
C SER A 453 -5.28 -12.31 1.44
N PHE A 454 -5.94 -11.34 2.08
CA PHE A 454 -5.63 -10.98 3.47
C PHE A 454 -5.97 -12.13 4.42
N LEU A 455 -7.15 -12.76 4.26
CA LEU A 455 -7.52 -13.89 5.12
C LEU A 455 -6.58 -15.08 4.92
N GLU A 456 -6.18 -15.37 3.68
CA GLU A 456 -5.21 -16.42 3.37
C GLU A 456 -3.88 -16.16 4.09
N GLU A 457 -3.35 -14.94 3.98
CA GLU A 457 -2.10 -14.54 4.64
C GLU A 457 -2.19 -14.64 6.18
N GLN A 458 -3.30 -14.20 6.78
CA GLN A 458 -3.47 -14.32 8.23
C GLN A 458 -3.69 -15.76 8.69
N ALA A 459 -4.40 -16.57 7.89
CA ALA A 459 -4.61 -17.99 8.17
C ALA A 459 -3.29 -18.77 8.11
N ASP A 460 -2.47 -18.57 7.07
CA ASP A 460 -1.17 -19.22 6.93
C ASP A 460 -0.23 -18.87 8.09
N ARG A 461 -0.22 -17.60 8.52
CA ARG A 461 0.53 -17.14 9.70
C ARG A 461 0.10 -17.87 10.97
N LEU A 462 -1.21 -18.04 11.16
CA LEU A 462 -1.79 -18.78 12.28
C LEU A 462 -1.71 -20.31 12.09
N ARG A 463 -1.20 -20.77 10.93
CA ARG A 463 -1.12 -22.17 10.49
C ARG A 463 -2.47 -22.86 10.44
N ILE A 464 -3.47 -22.13 9.97
CA ILE A 464 -4.85 -22.57 9.80
C ILE A 464 -5.06 -22.87 8.32
N ASN A 465 -5.62 -24.04 8.01
CA ASN A 465 -6.11 -24.26 6.66
C ASN A 465 -7.37 -23.41 6.44
N ILE A 466 -7.28 -22.37 5.62
CA ILE A 466 -8.41 -21.43 5.41
C ILE A 466 -9.69 -22.11 4.94
N ARG A 467 -9.58 -23.22 4.18
CA ARG A 467 -10.74 -23.91 3.59
C ARG A 467 -11.44 -24.85 4.56
N ASN A 468 -10.67 -25.50 5.44
CA ASN A 468 -11.18 -26.60 6.27
C ASN A 468 -11.36 -26.20 7.74
N ASP A 469 -10.48 -25.34 8.27
CA ASP A 469 -10.36 -25.16 9.72
C ASP A 469 -10.85 -23.77 10.16
N PHE A 470 -10.82 -22.76 9.28
CA PHE A 470 -11.03 -21.37 9.65
C PHE A 470 -12.40 -21.10 10.27
N SER A 471 -13.49 -21.49 9.60
CA SER A 471 -14.84 -21.21 10.11
C SER A 471 -15.13 -22.00 11.39
N GLU A 472 -14.68 -23.25 11.47
CA GLU A 472 -14.85 -24.10 12.66
C GLU A 472 -14.11 -23.53 13.88
N LEU A 473 -12.87 -23.06 13.70
CA LEU A 473 -12.10 -22.37 14.75
C LEU A 473 -12.77 -21.07 15.18
N ALA A 474 -13.27 -20.27 14.22
CA ALA A 474 -13.98 -19.04 14.53
C ALA A 474 -15.25 -19.28 15.36
N TYR A 475 -16.03 -20.32 15.03
CA TYR A 475 -17.24 -20.68 15.78
C TYR A 475 -16.94 -21.28 17.17
N ALA A 476 -15.74 -21.84 17.37
CA ALA A 476 -15.32 -22.36 18.67
C ALA A 476 -14.94 -21.24 19.67
N SER A 477 -14.82 -19.99 19.22
CA SER A 477 -14.43 -18.87 20.09
C SER A 477 -15.59 -18.39 20.97
N PRO A 478 -15.43 -18.42 22.31
CA PRO A 478 -16.39 -17.83 23.24
C PRO A 478 -16.15 -16.32 23.46
N CYS A 479 -15.01 -15.79 23.02
CA CYS A 479 -14.62 -14.39 23.19
C CYS A 479 -13.76 -13.90 22.00
N PRO A 480 -14.35 -13.72 20.81
CA PRO A 480 -13.63 -13.23 19.63
C PRO A 480 -12.84 -11.95 19.90
N SER A 481 -11.58 -11.88 19.47
CA SER A 481 -10.73 -10.70 19.71
C SER A 481 -11.17 -9.50 18.89
N ALA A 482 -11.25 -8.31 19.50
CA ALA A 482 -11.58 -7.07 18.82
C ALA A 482 -10.38 -6.48 18.04
N LEU A 483 -10.10 -7.04 16.86
CA LEU A 483 -8.94 -6.62 16.05
C LEU A 483 -9.19 -5.35 15.22
N GLY A 484 -10.44 -4.92 15.07
CA GLY A 484 -10.86 -3.73 14.32
C GLY A 484 -10.78 -3.87 12.80
N GLU A 485 -10.65 -2.75 12.09
CA GLU A 485 -10.82 -2.67 10.61
C GLU A 485 -9.56 -2.22 9.84
N ARG A 486 -8.40 -2.23 10.50
CA ARG A 486 -7.17 -1.59 9.97
C ARG A 486 -6.58 -2.38 8.79
N CYS A 487 -5.56 -1.79 8.15
CA CYS A 487 -4.91 -2.43 7.02
C CYS A 487 -4.22 -3.75 7.43
N THR A 488 -3.98 -4.66 6.48
CA THR A 488 -3.33 -5.96 6.69
C THR A 488 -2.10 -5.90 7.59
N VAL A 489 -1.27 -4.87 7.41
CA VAL A 489 -0.04 -4.68 8.19
C VAL A 489 -0.31 -4.36 9.67
N PHE A 490 -1.29 -3.50 9.96
CA PHE A 490 -1.64 -3.19 11.35
C PHE A 490 -2.37 -4.35 11.99
N MET A 491 -3.22 -5.03 11.23
CA MET A 491 -3.89 -6.24 11.70
C MET A 491 -2.91 -7.31 12.13
N GLU A 492 -1.81 -7.47 11.40
CA GLU A 492 -0.74 -8.38 11.77
C GLU A 492 -0.12 -8.01 13.13
N SER A 493 0.14 -6.72 13.37
CA SER A 493 0.63 -6.21 14.65
C SER A 493 -0.39 -6.43 15.76
N ASP A 494 -1.67 -6.21 15.49
CA ASP A 494 -2.77 -6.41 16.44
C ASP A 494 -2.90 -7.91 16.79
N LEU A 495 -2.83 -8.82 15.81
CA LEU A 495 -2.78 -10.27 16.05
C LEU A 495 -1.61 -10.64 16.97
N VAL A 496 -0.40 -10.14 16.70
CA VAL A 496 0.77 -10.40 17.57
C VAL A 496 0.52 -9.85 18.96
N HIS A 497 0.03 -8.63 19.08
CA HIS A 497 -0.27 -8.02 20.35
C HIS A 497 -1.25 -8.89 21.17
N HIS A 498 -2.36 -9.31 20.58
CA HIS A 498 -3.32 -10.19 21.24
C HIS A 498 -2.72 -11.56 21.58
N GLN A 499 -1.90 -12.16 20.71
CA GLN A 499 -1.18 -13.40 21.03
C GLN A 499 -0.22 -13.25 22.21
N GLN A 500 0.55 -12.15 22.27
CA GLN A 500 1.45 -11.84 23.38
C GLN A 500 0.69 -11.64 24.71
N HIS A 501 -0.58 -11.21 24.62
CA HIS A 501 -1.51 -11.11 25.74
C HIS A 501 -2.36 -12.36 25.96
N GLY A 502 -2.01 -13.50 25.34
CA GLY A 502 -2.62 -14.80 25.63
C GLY A 502 -3.91 -15.13 24.87
N ALA A 503 -4.29 -14.36 23.85
CA ALA A 503 -5.45 -14.68 23.02
C ALA A 503 -5.27 -16.02 22.28
N LYS A 504 -6.33 -16.83 22.24
CA LYS A 504 -6.30 -18.14 21.56
C LYS A 504 -6.44 -17.96 20.06
N VAL A 505 -5.95 -18.95 19.32
CA VAL A 505 -6.08 -18.99 17.85
C VAL A 505 -7.55 -18.90 17.43
N ALA A 506 -8.47 -19.55 18.15
CA ALA A 506 -9.91 -19.45 17.89
C ALA A 506 -10.43 -18.00 18.00
N ASP A 507 -10.05 -17.28 19.06
CA ASP A 507 -10.47 -15.90 19.32
C ASP A 507 -9.96 -14.94 18.24
N LEU A 508 -8.70 -15.12 17.82
CA LEU A 508 -8.10 -14.37 16.73
C LEU A 508 -8.78 -14.67 15.39
N THR A 509 -9.11 -15.94 15.13
CA THR A 509 -9.77 -16.37 13.88
C THR A 509 -11.17 -15.78 13.76
N ALA A 510 -11.94 -15.76 14.86
CA ALA A 510 -13.23 -15.10 14.92
C ALA A 510 -13.10 -13.57 14.79
N GLY A 511 -12.09 -12.98 15.42
CA GLY A 511 -11.74 -11.57 15.26
C GLY A 511 -11.45 -11.19 13.80
N LEU A 512 -10.70 -12.03 13.07
CA LEU A 512 -10.38 -11.81 11.66
C LEU A 512 -11.63 -11.83 10.76
N ALA A 513 -12.60 -12.68 11.07
CA ALA A 513 -13.89 -12.70 10.36
C ALA A 513 -14.65 -11.37 10.57
N TYR A 514 -14.70 -10.87 11.81
CA TYR A 514 -15.24 -9.54 12.10
C TYR A 514 -14.48 -8.43 11.37
N SER A 515 -13.15 -8.45 11.39
CA SER A 515 -12.31 -7.44 10.73
C SER A 515 -12.58 -7.31 9.23
N ILE A 516 -12.81 -8.42 8.52
CA ILE A 516 -13.19 -8.39 7.10
C ILE A 516 -14.52 -7.66 6.91
N ALA A 517 -15.53 -8.00 7.72
CA ALA A 517 -16.86 -7.43 7.60
C ALA A 517 -16.85 -5.93 7.98
N GLU A 518 -16.21 -5.56 9.09
CA GLU A 518 -16.05 -4.16 9.50
C GLU A 518 -15.29 -3.34 8.46
N ASN A 519 -14.18 -3.87 7.94
CA ASN A 519 -13.42 -3.20 6.90
C ASN A 519 -14.26 -2.96 5.65
N TYR A 520 -15.02 -3.96 5.19
CA TYR A 520 -15.91 -3.81 4.05
C TYR A 520 -16.98 -2.74 4.29
N LEU A 521 -17.65 -2.78 5.44
CA LEU A 521 -18.70 -1.81 5.80
C LEU A 521 -18.15 -0.37 5.89
N ASN A 522 -16.97 -0.18 6.47
CA ASN A 522 -16.44 1.15 6.72
C ASN A 522 -15.64 1.71 5.53
N ARG A 523 -14.96 0.87 4.75
CA ARG A 523 -14.11 1.30 3.62
C ARG A 523 -14.78 1.21 2.27
N VAL A 524 -15.55 0.14 2.02
CA VAL A 524 -16.21 -0.07 0.73
C VAL A 524 -17.59 0.57 0.77
N VAL A 525 -18.46 0.15 1.69
CA VAL A 525 -19.82 0.71 1.80
C VAL A 525 -19.74 2.19 2.18
N ASN A 526 -18.87 2.55 3.14
CA ASN A 526 -18.50 3.92 3.50
C ASN A 526 -19.73 4.82 3.74
N GLY A 527 -20.59 4.41 4.67
CA GLY A 527 -21.81 5.14 5.05
C GLY A 527 -23.00 4.99 4.10
N ARG A 528 -22.85 4.27 2.97
CA ARG A 528 -24.00 3.89 2.13
C ARG A 528 -24.90 2.90 2.89
N ALA A 529 -26.20 2.95 2.62
CA ALA A 529 -27.12 1.98 3.20
C ALA A 529 -26.89 0.57 2.61
N LEU A 530 -27.01 -0.48 3.43
CA LEU A 530 -27.33 -1.81 2.91
C LEU A 530 -28.85 -1.94 2.82
N GLY A 531 -29.36 -2.42 1.69
CA GLY A 531 -30.77 -2.74 1.56
C GLY A 531 -31.14 -4.01 2.35
N ASN A 532 -32.30 -4.59 2.07
CA ASN A 532 -32.86 -5.71 2.82
C ASN A 532 -32.52 -7.06 2.22
N HIS A 533 -32.41 -7.15 0.89
CA HIS A 533 -32.04 -8.36 0.17
C HIS A 533 -30.57 -8.29 -0.24
N VAL A 534 -29.71 -8.77 0.66
CA VAL A 534 -28.25 -8.70 0.52
C VAL A 534 -27.72 -10.04 0.02
N LEU A 535 -27.17 -10.04 -1.19
CA LEU A 535 -26.51 -11.20 -1.78
C LEU A 535 -24.98 -11.07 -1.64
N PHE A 536 -24.30 -12.09 -1.13
CA PHE A 536 -22.86 -12.10 -0.95
C PHE A 536 -22.19 -13.11 -1.91
N GLN A 537 -21.36 -12.59 -2.81
CA GLN A 537 -20.63 -13.31 -3.86
C GLN A 537 -19.11 -13.18 -3.71
N GLY A 538 -18.38 -13.92 -4.54
CA GLY A 538 -16.92 -13.95 -4.55
C GLY A 538 -16.36 -15.15 -3.79
N GLY A 539 -15.04 -15.27 -3.79
CA GLY A 539 -14.34 -16.39 -3.15
C GLY A 539 -14.49 -16.39 -1.63
N VAL A 540 -14.54 -15.22 -1.00
CA VAL A 540 -14.65 -15.09 0.46
C VAL A 540 -16.04 -15.48 0.97
N ALA A 541 -17.06 -15.45 0.12
CA ALA A 541 -18.41 -15.89 0.49
C ALA A 541 -18.47 -17.40 0.86
N ALA A 542 -17.44 -18.19 0.54
CA ALA A 542 -17.29 -19.57 1.01
C ALA A 542 -17.01 -19.69 2.52
N ASN A 543 -16.51 -18.63 3.15
CA ASN A 543 -16.12 -18.65 4.55
C ASN A 543 -17.32 -18.30 5.44
N GLU A 544 -17.97 -19.33 6.00
CA GLU A 544 -19.19 -19.20 6.79
C GLU A 544 -19.07 -18.21 7.95
N SER A 545 -17.90 -18.17 8.62
CA SER A 545 -17.70 -17.27 9.75
C SER A 545 -17.66 -15.79 9.34
N VAL A 546 -17.19 -15.48 8.12
CA VAL A 546 -17.25 -14.11 7.55
C VAL A 546 -18.69 -13.72 7.24
N VAL A 547 -19.49 -14.65 6.69
CA VAL A 547 -20.92 -14.42 6.45
C VAL A 547 -21.65 -14.19 7.78
N SER A 548 -21.38 -15.00 8.79
CA SER A 548 -21.89 -14.82 10.16
C SER A 548 -21.48 -13.46 10.75
N ALA A 549 -20.25 -13.00 10.49
CA ALA A 549 -19.79 -11.69 10.95
C ALA A 549 -20.57 -10.54 10.30
N PHE A 550 -20.82 -10.59 8.98
CA PHE A 550 -21.70 -9.63 8.31
C PHE A 550 -23.11 -9.64 8.90
N ALA A 551 -23.69 -10.82 9.12
CA ALA A 551 -25.02 -10.93 9.72
C ALA A 551 -25.06 -10.35 11.14
N ALA A 552 -24.03 -10.62 11.96
CA ALA A 552 -23.92 -10.11 13.33
C ALA A 552 -23.79 -8.58 13.38
N LEU A 553 -22.97 -7.99 12.51
CA LEU A 553 -22.74 -6.53 12.48
C LEU A 553 -23.93 -5.77 11.87
N THR A 554 -24.49 -6.27 10.77
CA THR A 554 -25.56 -5.58 10.05
C THR A 554 -26.96 -5.86 10.60
N LYS A 555 -27.11 -6.94 11.38
CA LYS A 555 -28.40 -7.48 11.84
C LYS A 555 -29.37 -7.76 10.68
N LYS A 556 -28.83 -8.11 9.51
CA LYS A 556 -29.55 -8.43 8.28
C LYS A 556 -29.25 -9.87 7.87
N GLU A 557 -30.18 -10.45 7.13
CA GLU A 557 -29.94 -11.72 6.46
C GLU A 557 -28.95 -11.51 5.30
N ILE A 558 -27.93 -12.37 5.23
CA ILE A 558 -26.92 -12.37 4.18
C ILE A 558 -27.07 -13.66 3.39
N ILE A 559 -27.48 -13.54 2.13
CA ILE A 559 -27.76 -14.67 1.26
C ILE A 559 -26.50 -14.99 0.46
N VAL A 560 -25.97 -16.19 0.57
CA VAL A 560 -24.88 -16.67 -0.29
C VAL A 560 -25.46 -17.61 -1.34
N PRO A 561 -25.39 -17.27 -2.64
CA PRO A 561 -25.99 -18.11 -3.66
C PRO A 561 -25.14 -19.36 -3.95
N PRO A 562 -25.74 -20.43 -4.50
CA PRO A 562 -24.97 -21.50 -5.12
C PRO A 562 -24.05 -20.92 -6.20
N ASN A 563 -22.84 -21.47 -6.33
CA ASN A 563 -21.83 -20.98 -7.27
C ASN A 563 -21.40 -19.51 -7.04
N HIS A 564 -21.48 -19.01 -5.80
CA HIS A 564 -21.05 -17.66 -5.40
C HIS A 564 -19.65 -17.26 -5.89
N ASP A 565 -18.77 -18.22 -6.13
CA ASP A 565 -17.38 -18.05 -6.56
C ASP A 565 -17.19 -17.86 -8.07
N VAL A 566 -18.23 -18.10 -8.88
CA VAL A 566 -18.18 -18.00 -10.36
C VAL A 566 -19.34 -17.19 -10.96
N THR A 567 -20.04 -16.38 -10.16
CA THR A 567 -21.22 -15.60 -10.60
C THR A 567 -20.89 -14.60 -11.71
N GLY A 568 -19.68 -14.02 -11.73
CA GLY A 568 -19.23 -13.14 -12.82
C GLY A 568 -19.23 -13.85 -14.18
N ALA A 569 -18.72 -15.08 -14.24
CA ALA A 569 -18.74 -15.88 -15.46
C ALA A 569 -20.17 -16.27 -15.87
N ILE A 570 -21.03 -16.66 -14.91
CA ILE A 570 -22.45 -16.94 -15.17
C ILE A 570 -23.12 -15.72 -15.81
N GLY A 571 -22.94 -14.53 -15.22
CA GLY A 571 -23.50 -13.30 -15.74
C GLY A 571 -22.98 -12.94 -17.13
N ALA A 572 -21.70 -13.17 -17.40
CA ALA A 572 -21.11 -12.97 -18.72
C ALA A 572 -21.75 -13.86 -19.78
N ALA A 573 -21.95 -15.15 -19.48
CA ALA A 573 -22.62 -16.10 -20.38
C ALA A 573 -24.06 -15.65 -20.71
N MET A 574 -24.82 -15.22 -19.68
CA MET A 574 -26.19 -14.70 -19.86
C MET A 574 -26.21 -13.47 -20.78
N LEU A 575 -25.33 -12.50 -20.53
CA LEU A 575 -25.26 -11.27 -21.33
C LEU A 575 -24.84 -11.54 -22.78
N ALA A 576 -23.98 -12.54 -23.01
CA ALA A 576 -23.62 -12.96 -24.35
C ALA A 576 -24.81 -13.56 -25.11
N ARG A 577 -25.59 -14.45 -24.47
CA ARG A 577 -26.80 -15.01 -25.07
C ARG A 577 -27.82 -13.93 -25.41
N GLU A 578 -28.07 -12.99 -24.49
CA GLU A 578 -28.96 -11.85 -24.73
C GLU A 578 -28.46 -10.97 -25.90
N SER A 579 -27.16 -10.73 -25.99
CA SER A 579 -26.54 -9.97 -27.09
C SER A 579 -26.74 -10.67 -28.44
N MET A 580 -26.54 -11.98 -28.50
CA MET A 580 -26.74 -12.78 -29.71
C MET A 580 -28.21 -12.79 -30.14
N ALA A 581 -29.15 -12.93 -29.20
CA ALA A 581 -30.59 -12.85 -29.48
C ALA A 581 -31.01 -11.48 -30.03
N ARG A 582 -30.48 -10.38 -29.48
CA ARG A 582 -30.74 -9.02 -30.01
C ARG A 582 -30.21 -8.84 -31.42
N ARG A 583 -29.01 -9.35 -31.73
CA ARG A 583 -28.44 -9.32 -33.09
C ARG A 583 -29.31 -10.08 -34.07
N ALA A 584 -29.82 -11.25 -33.68
CA ALA A 584 -30.75 -12.03 -34.51
C ALA A 584 -32.03 -11.25 -34.82
N ASN A 585 -32.62 -10.58 -33.82
CA ASN A 585 -33.84 -9.79 -34.00
C ASN A 585 -33.62 -8.52 -34.84
N ALA A 586 -32.45 -7.88 -34.73
CA ALA A 586 -32.13 -6.65 -35.46
C ALA A 586 -31.80 -6.87 -36.94
N SER A 587 -31.38 -8.08 -37.33
CA SER A 587 -30.92 -8.36 -38.69
C SER A 587 -32.05 -8.75 -39.66
N GLY A 588 -33.32 -8.81 -39.23
CA GLY A 588 -34.51 -8.93 -40.07
C GLY A 588 -34.66 -10.21 -40.92
N ASN A 589 -33.60 -11.02 -41.04
CA ASN A 589 -33.56 -12.28 -41.79
C ASN A 589 -33.96 -13.43 -40.87
N GLY A 590 -35.26 -13.71 -40.81
CA GLY A 590 -35.87 -14.72 -39.96
C GLY A 590 -35.59 -16.18 -40.33
N ASN A 591 -34.36 -16.59 -40.67
CA ASN A 591 -34.08 -18.03 -40.85
C ASN A 591 -32.65 -18.54 -40.55
N THR A 592 -31.75 -17.72 -39.97
CA THR A 592 -30.48 -18.26 -39.45
C THR A 592 -29.97 -17.43 -38.27
N PRO A 593 -29.97 -17.95 -37.03
CA PRO A 593 -29.39 -17.24 -35.89
C PRO A 593 -27.89 -17.00 -36.14
N PRO A 594 -27.33 -15.82 -35.76
CA PRO A 594 -25.92 -15.54 -35.94
C PRO A 594 -25.08 -16.60 -35.24
N SER A 595 -24.08 -17.14 -35.93
CA SER A 595 -23.12 -18.08 -35.34
C SER A 595 -22.18 -17.36 -34.38
N THR A 596 -21.88 -17.99 -33.25
CA THR A 596 -20.85 -17.49 -32.32
C THR A 596 -19.48 -17.40 -32.99
N HIS A 597 -18.67 -16.45 -32.56
CA HIS A 597 -17.25 -16.36 -32.94
C HIS A 597 -16.34 -17.32 -32.15
N PHE A 598 -16.93 -18.17 -31.29
CA PHE A 598 -16.19 -19.08 -30.43
C PHE A 598 -15.17 -19.92 -31.20
N ARG A 599 -13.93 -19.88 -30.74
CA ARG A 599 -12.79 -20.52 -31.40
C ARG A 599 -12.57 -21.98 -30.98
N GLY A 600 -13.44 -22.52 -30.13
CA GLY A 600 -13.37 -23.91 -29.64
C GLY A 600 -12.69 -24.04 -28.28
N PHE A 601 -12.74 -25.25 -27.73
CA PHE A 601 -12.17 -25.57 -26.41
C PHE A 601 -10.64 -25.80 -26.45
N ASP A 602 -10.09 -26.18 -27.61
CA ASP A 602 -8.64 -26.34 -27.78
C ASP A 602 -8.06 -25.12 -28.50
N LEU A 603 -7.28 -24.34 -27.75
CA LEU A 603 -6.55 -23.17 -28.24
C LEU A 603 -5.03 -23.43 -28.25
N SER A 604 -4.60 -24.69 -28.21
CA SER A 604 -3.20 -25.07 -28.00
C SER A 604 -2.27 -24.64 -29.14
N GLN A 605 -2.80 -24.58 -30.36
CA GLN A 605 -2.11 -24.27 -31.61
C GLN A 605 -1.98 -22.76 -31.91
N ARG A 606 -2.56 -21.86 -31.10
CA ARG A 606 -2.42 -20.41 -31.33
C ARG A 606 -1.17 -19.87 -30.66
N HIS A 607 -0.19 -19.54 -31.49
CA HIS A 607 0.99 -18.82 -31.08
C HIS A 607 0.66 -17.34 -30.82
N TYR A 608 1.18 -16.83 -29.70
CA TYR A 608 1.17 -15.42 -29.39
C TYR A 608 2.56 -15.00 -28.91
N GLU A 609 2.94 -13.78 -29.25
CA GLU A 609 4.14 -13.13 -28.75
C GLU A 609 3.74 -12.02 -27.78
N SER A 610 4.47 -11.86 -26.68
CA SER A 610 4.28 -10.75 -25.75
C SER A 610 5.58 -9.99 -25.55
N SER A 611 5.49 -8.66 -25.55
CA SER A 611 6.59 -7.76 -25.18
C SER A 611 6.09 -6.64 -24.29
N VAL A 612 6.99 -5.98 -23.56
CA VAL A 612 6.67 -4.90 -22.62
C VAL A 612 7.50 -3.66 -22.96
N PHE A 613 6.93 -2.47 -22.83
CA PHE A 613 7.67 -1.22 -22.98
C PHE A 613 7.19 -0.15 -21.99
N GLU A 614 8.08 0.78 -21.63
CA GLU A 614 7.77 1.92 -20.78
C GLU A 614 7.16 3.08 -21.58
N CYS A 615 5.98 3.54 -21.17
CA CYS A 615 5.31 4.68 -21.78
C CYS A 615 5.91 6.01 -21.30
N LYS A 616 6.60 6.72 -22.19
CA LYS A 616 7.19 8.04 -21.91
C LYS A 616 6.24 9.22 -22.14
N ALA A 617 4.93 8.96 -22.27
CA ALA A 617 3.95 9.99 -22.61
C ALA A 617 3.67 10.97 -21.46
N CYS A 618 3.92 10.57 -20.22
CA CYS A 618 3.73 11.41 -19.04
C CYS A 618 4.68 10.98 -17.91
N PRO A 619 4.81 11.78 -16.83
CA PRO A 619 5.69 11.47 -15.71
C PRO A 619 5.36 10.18 -14.94
N ASN A 620 4.23 9.51 -15.23
CA ASN A 620 3.87 8.24 -14.60
C ASN A 620 4.69 7.06 -15.10
N LEU A 621 5.31 7.15 -16.29
CA LEU A 621 6.17 6.11 -16.87
C LEU A 621 5.60 4.69 -16.74
N CYS A 622 4.32 4.51 -17.05
CA CYS A 622 3.66 3.21 -16.90
C CYS A 622 4.22 2.18 -17.90
N GLU A 623 4.38 0.94 -17.46
CA GLU A 623 4.71 -0.19 -18.31
C GLU A 623 3.47 -0.65 -19.08
N VAL A 624 3.64 -0.94 -20.38
CA VAL A 624 2.57 -1.33 -21.29
C VAL A 624 2.96 -2.65 -21.95
N HIS A 625 2.09 -3.65 -21.82
CA HIS A 625 2.23 -4.92 -22.48
C HIS A 625 1.67 -4.82 -23.89
N LYS A 626 2.42 -5.36 -24.85
CA LYS A 626 2.00 -5.62 -26.23
C LYS A 626 1.85 -7.12 -26.40
N VAL A 627 0.70 -7.59 -26.88
CA VAL A 627 0.47 -8.99 -27.26
C VAL A 627 0.11 -9.05 -28.73
N THR A 628 0.87 -9.84 -29.49
CA THR A 628 0.62 -10.09 -30.90
C THR A 628 0.15 -11.53 -31.04
N ILE A 629 -1.07 -11.73 -31.51
CA ILE A 629 -1.60 -13.06 -31.85
C ILE A 629 -1.45 -13.24 -33.36
N GLU A 630 -1.06 -14.44 -33.81
CA GLU A 630 -0.88 -14.74 -35.22
C GLU A 630 -2.14 -14.39 -36.05
N GLY A 631 -1.97 -13.52 -37.05
CA GLY A 631 -3.04 -13.06 -37.94
C GLY A 631 -3.91 -11.89 -37.40
N GLU A 632 -3.61 -11.34 -36.22
CA GLU A 632 -4.36 -10.22 -35.62
C GLU A 632 -3.48 -8.99 -35.38
N SER A 633 -4.12 -7.83 -35.24
CA SER A 633 -3.41 -6.60 -34.87
C SER A 633 -2.88 -6.72 -33.44
N PRO A 634 -1.70 -6.15 -33.12
CA PRO A 634 -1.16 -6.20 -31.78
C PRO A 634 -2.05 -5.42 -30.80
N PHE A 635 -2.32 -6.04 -29.65
CA PHE A 635 -3.13 -5.50 -28.57
C PHE A 635 -2.24 -4.97 -27.46
N PHE A 636 -2.75 -3.98 -26.72
CA PHE A 636 -2.01 -3.37 -25.62
C PHE A 636 -2.83 -3.31 -24.33
N TYR A 637 -2.19 -3.53 -23.18
CA TYR A 637 -2.80 -3.41 -21.86
C TYR A 637 -1.77 -3.06 -20.77
N GLY A 638 -2.23 -2.66 -19.58
CA GLY A 638 -1.36 -2.29 -18.45
C GLY A 638 -1.02 -0.80 -18.36
N ALA A 639 -1.40 -0.03 -19.38
CA ALA A 639 -1.31 1.42 -19.33
C ALA A 639 -2.20 1.98 -18.21
N ARG A 640 -1.73 3.00 -17.48
CA ARG A 640 -2.53 3.68 -16.44
C ARG A 640 -3.66 4.55 -17.02
N CYS A 641 -3.64 4.77 -18.32
CA CYS A 641 -4.66 5.48 -19.08
C CYS A 641 -4.97 4.70 -20.35
N ASP A 642 -6.07 5.04 -21.00
CA ASP A 642 -6.59 4.26 -22.14
C ASP A 642 -5.80 4.45 -23.44
N LYS A 643 -4.67 5.19 -23.40
CA LYS A 643 -3.85 5.59 -24.56
C LYS A 643 -3.51 4.44 -25.50
N PHE A 644 -3.20 3.25 -24.96
CA PHE A 644 -2.83 2.09 -25.77
C PHE A 644 -3.97 1.08 -25.95
N GLU A 645 -4.93 1.07 -25.02
CA GLU A 645 -6.11 0.21 -25.08
C GLU A 645 -7.02 0.58 -26.26
N GLU A 646 -7.05 1.86 -26.64
CA GLU A 646 -7.72 2.33 -27.86
C GLU A 646 -6.85 2.20 -29.12
N ALA A 647 -5.52 2.34 -29.01
CA ALA A 647 -4.59 2.25 -30.13
C ALA A 647 -4.47 0.85 -30.74
N GLY A 648 -4.80 -0.21 -29.99
CA GLY A 648 -4.92 -1.58 -30.48
C GLY A 648 -6.05 -1.79 -31.50
N ARG A 649 -7.00 -0.85 -31.60
CA ARG A 649 -8.00 -0.79 -32.68
C ARG A 649 -7.37 -0.13 -33.90
N ALA A 650 -6.45 -0.84 -34.55
CA ALA A 650 -5.78 -0.40 -35.77
C ALA A 650 -6.84 -0.07 -36.85
N GLY A 651 -7.19 1.21 -36.98
CA GLY A 651 -8.14 1.68 -37.97
C GLY A 651 -8.70 3.09 -37.71
N ASP A 652 -8.82 3.50 -36.44
CA ASP A 652 -9.45 4.79 -36.11
C ASP A 652 -8.43 5.84 -35.64
N GLN A 653 -7.91 6.64 -36.58
CA GLN A 653 -7.06 7.80 -36.30
C GLN A 653 -7.86 9.06 -35.91
N SER A 654 -9.16 8.94 -35.60
CA SER A 654 -9.99 10.09 -35.20
C SER A 654 -9.42 10.88 -34.03
N TRP A 655 -8.62 10.26 -33.16
CA TRP A 655 -7.95 10.94 -32.05
C TRP A 655 -6.91 11.97 -32.50
N ALA A 656 -6.27 11.81 -33.66
CA ALA A 656 -5.28 12.77 -34.17
C ALA A 656 -5.93 14.13 -34.52
N ALA A 657 -7.25 14.14 -34.72
CA ALA A 657 -8.04 15.35 -34.93
C ALA A 657 -8.53 15.98 -33.61
N ILE A 658 -8.34 15.32 -32.45
CA ILE A 658 -8.75 15.86 -31.14
C ILE A 658 -7.70 16.88 -30.68
N PRO A 659 -8.09 18.14 -30.40
CA PRO A 659 -7.17 19.14 -29.90
C PRO A 659 -6.53 18.75 -28.56
N ASP A 660 -5.24 18.99 -28.40
CA ASP A 660 -4.56 18.83 -27.11
C ASP A 660 -5.00 19.95 -26.15
N HIS A 661 -6.05 19.66 -25.38
CA HIS A 661 -6.60 20.59 -24.40
C HIS A 661 -5.66 20.81 -23.21
N PHE A 662 -4.73 19.90 -22.91
CA PHE A 662 -3.72 20.11 -21.87
C PHE A 662 -2.67 21.13 -22.31
N ALA A 663 -2.12 20.97 -23.52
CA ALA A 663 -1.20 21.95 -24.10
C ALA A 663 -1.89 23.31 -24.31
N THR A 664 -3.17 23.31 -24.69
CA THR A 664 -3.96 24.55 -24.80
C THR A 664 -4.14 25.23 -23.45
N ARG A 665 -4.50 24.48 -22.41
CA ARG A 665 -4.61 25.03 -21.05
C ARG A 665 -3.26 25.55 -20.54
N GLU A 666 -2.15 24.88 -20.81
CA GLU A 666 -0.82 25.33 -20.41
C GLU A 666 -0.43 26.65 -21.12
N ARG A 667 -0.69 26.76 -22.43
CA ARG A 667 -0.51 28.02 -23.17
C ARG A 667 -1.37 29.14 -22.60
N LEU A 668 -2.64 28.89 -22.27
CA LEU A 668 -3.52 29.88 -21.65
C LEU A 668 -3.05 30.28 -20.25
N LEU A 669 -2.56 29.31 -19.46
CA LEU A 669 -2.03 29.52 -18.11
C LEU A 669 -0.79 30.41 -18.15
N LEU A 670 0.18 30.09 -19.02
CA LEU A 670 1.40 30.88 -19.21
C LEU A 670 1.13 32.22 -19.87
N GLY A 671 0.16 32.28 -20.79
CA GLY A 671 -0.22 33.47 -21.56
C GLY A 671 0.98 34.10 -22.26
N ASP A 672 1.27 35.35 -21.93
CA ASP A 672 2.37 36.14 -22.46
C ASP A 672 3.63 36.11 -21.58
N TRP A 673 3.71 35.20 -20.62
CA TRP A 673 4.92 35.02 -19.81
C TRP A 673 6.05 34.44 -20.65
N VAL A 674 7.24 35.01 -20.47
CA VAL A 674 8.50 34.54 -21.04
C VAL A 674 9.52 34.47 -19.90
N ASP A 675 10.35 33.44 -19.90
CA ASP A 675 11.43 33.30 -18.92
C ASP A 675 12.41 34.48 -19.06
N PRO A 676 12.67 35.25 -17.98
CA PRO A 676 13.56 36.40 -18.04
C PRO A 676 15.04 36.04 -18.24
N GLY A 677 15.43 34.77 -18.13
CA GLY A 677 16.81 34.31 -18.39
C GLY A 677 17.86 34.97 -17.49
N ALA A 678 19.11 35.07 -17.98
CA ALA A 678 20.19 35.75 -17.26
C ALA A 678 19.95 37.27 -17.20
N ARG A 679 20.37 37.94 -16.10
CA ARG A 679 20.23 39.40 -15.99
C ARG A 679 21.03 40.11 -17.08
N PRO A 680 20.44 41.07 -17.80
CA PRO A 680 21.20 41.96 -18.68
C PRO A 680 22.17 42.78 -17.83
N SER A 681 23.42 42.93 -18.30
CA SER A 681 24.44 43.73 -17.57
C SER A 681 24.16 45.24 -17.61
N ASN A 682 23.30 45.71 -18.53
CA ASN A 682 23.16 47.12 -18.89
C ASN A 682 21.76 47.71 -18.60
N GLU A 683 20.89 46.99 -17.90
CA GLU A 683 19.51 47.44 -17.59
C GLU A 683 19.31 47.68 -16.08
N PRO A 684 18.36 48.56 -15.69
CA PRO A 684 17.99 48.73 -14.30
C PRO A 684 17.59 47.39 -13.66
N ARG A 685 18.12 47.09 -12.47
CA ARG A 685 17.91 45.81 -11.79
C ARG A 685 16.45 45.69 -11.32
N ARG A 686 15.58 45.15 -12.17
CA ARG A 686 14.24 44.72 -11.78
C ARG A 686 14.33 43.62 -10.73
N ARG A 687 13.45 43.70 -9.73
CA ARG A 687 13.38 42.69 -8.67
C ARG A 687 12.75 41.41 -9.24
N ARG A 688 13.43 40.28 -9.05
CA ARG A 688 12.98 38.95 -9.51
C ARG A 688 12.21 38.24 -8.39
N VAL A 689 10.96 37.91 -8.65
CA VAL A 689 10.07 37.19 -7.73
C VAL A 689 9.91 35.74 -8.23
N GLY A 690 10.36 34.79 -7.42
CA GLY A 690 10.25 33.36 -7.67
C GLY A 690 8.87 32.81 -7.33
N LEU A 691 8.27 32.02 -8.22
CA LEU A 691 7.03 31.26 -7.99
C LEU A 691 7.23 29.77 -8.28
N MET A 692 6.76 28.93 -7.37
CA MET A 692 6.85 27.47 -7.53
C MET A 692 5.76 26.98 -8.49
N ARG A 693 6.11 26.08 -9.42
CA ARG A 693 5.15 25.44 -10.36
C ARG A 693 4.42 24.26 -9.72
N ASN A 694 3.82 24.47 -8.55
CA ASN A 694 3.10 23.43 -7.80
C ASN A 694 1.77 23.95 -7.23
N LEU A 695 0.86 23.02 -6.92
CA LEU A 695 -0.40 23.29 -6.21
C LEU A 695 -1.19 24.48 -6.83
N THR A 696 -1.33 25.57 -6.09
CA THR A 696 -2.13 26.75 -6.45
C THR A 696 -1.61 27.49 -7.68
N TYR A 697 -0.36 27.24 -8.11
CA TYR A 697 0.18 27.75 -9.37
C TYR A 697 -0.74 27.44 -10.56
N PHE A 698 -1.24 26.20 -10.66
CA PHE A 698 -2.04 25.77 -11.80
C PHE A 698 -3.42 26.43 -11.87
N ASP A 699 -3.84 27.12 -10.81
CA ASP A 699 -5.10 27.85 -10.71
C ASP A 699 -4.89 29.37 -10.78
N PHE A 700 -3.82 29.89 -10.16
CA PHE A 700 -3.64 31.33 -9.90
C PHE A 700 -2.39 31.95 -10.54
N PHE A 701 -1.61 31.22 -11.34
CA PHE A 701 -0.49 31.84 -12.04
C PHE A 701 -0.88 33.06 -12.90
N PRO A 702 -2.01 33.07 -13.63
CA PRO A 702 -2.43 34.25 -14.39
C PRO A 702 -2.64 35.47 -13.48
N PHE A 703 -3.22 35.29 -12.29
CA PHE A 703 -3.32 36.35 -11.28
C PHE A 703 -1.94 36.87 -10.89
N TRP A 704 -1.03 35.98 -10.48
CA TRP A 704 0.30 36.37 -10.02
C TRP A 704 1.13 37.04 -11.11
N ARG A 705 1.05 36.54 -12.36
CA ARG A 705 1.69 37.15 -13.53
C ARG A 705 1.20 38.59 -13.73
N GLY A 706 -0.12 38.79 -13.78
CA GLY A 706 -0.70 40.11 -13.98
C GLY A 706 -0.37 41.09 -12.84
N PHE A 707 -0.45 40.60 -11.60
CA PHE A 707 -0.18 41.38 -10.39
C PHE A 707 1.31 41.79 -10.28
N LEU A 708 2.24 40.85 -10.39
CA LEU A 708 3.68 41.11 -10.22
C LEU A 708 4.23 41.96 -11.37
N ARG A 709 3.80 41.71 -12.62
CA ARG A 709 4.23 42.52 -13.77
C ARG A 709 3.76 43.97 -13.65
N ALA A 710 2.54 44.21 -13.15
CA ALA A 710 2.03 45.56 -12.94
C ALA A 710 2.75 46.31 -11.79
N LEU A 711 3.47 45.59 -10.92
CA LEU A 711 4.38 46.15 -9.93
C LEU A 711 5.83 46.32 -10.45
N ASP A 712 6.07 46.10 -11.75
CA ASP A 712 7.39 46.14 -12.39
C ASP A 712 8.39 45.09 -11.85
N PHE A 713 7.88 43.91 -11.47
CA PHE A 713 8.70 42.76 -11.08
C PHE A 713 8.83 41.73 -12.21
N ASP A 714 10.01 41.13 -12.29
CA ASP A 714 10.26 39.97 -13.16
C ASP A 714 9.80 38.69 -12.46
N VAL A 715 9.08 37.83 -13.18
CA VAL A 715 8.53 36.58 -12.61
C VAL A 715 9.38 35.40 -13.08
N VAL A 716 10.03 34.74 -12.13
CA VAL A 716 10.83 33.53 -12.38
C VAL A 716 10.07 32.31 -11.87
N LEU A 717 9.94 31.29 -12.69
CA LEU A 717 9.29 30.04 -12.31
C LEU A 717 10.34 28.98 -11.97
N SER A 718 10.02 28.08 -11.05
CA SER A 718 10.76 26.82 -10.92
C SER A 718 10.66 26.04 -12.24
N SER A 719 11.61 25.16 -12.54
CA SER A 719 11.55 24.25 -13.68
C SER A 719 10.29 23.37 -13.66
N PRO A 720 9.82 22.87 -14.82
CA PRO A 720 8.80 21.81 -14.85
C PRO A 720 9.25 20.63 -14.00
N THR A 721 8.29 19.97 -13.32
CA THR A 721 8.58 18.80 -12.49
C THR A 721 9.34 17.76 -13.31
N ASN A 722 10.52 17.40 -12.83
CA ASN A 722 11.43 16.47 -13.48
C ASN A 722 12.05 15.51 -12.44
N PRO A 723 12.74 14.43 -12.85
CA PRO A 723 13.33 13.48 -11.91
C PRO A 723 14.28 14.10 -10.87
N ALA A 724 14.98 15.19 -11.20
CA ALA A 724 15.85 15.88 -10.24
C ALA A 724 15.05 16.59 -9.15
N ILE A 725 13.96 17.30 -9.50
CA ILE A 725 13.03 17.92 -8.54
C ILE A 725 12.36 16.86 -7.65
N VAL A 726 11.98 15.72 -8.23
CA VAL A 726 11.43 14.59 -7.47
C VAL A 726 12.47 14.04 -6.49
N GLY A 727 13.72 13.92 -6.91
CA GLY A 727 14.84 13.53 -6.03
C GLY A 727 15.04 14.49 -4.87
N LYS A 728 15.12 15.80 -5.15
CA LYS A 728 15.19 16.86 -4.13
C LYS A 728 14.01 16.78 -3.14
N THR A 729 12.80 16.56 -3.66
CA THR A 729 11.57 16.39 -2.87
C THR A 729 11.68 15.21 -1.90
N ILE A 730 12.09 14.04 -2.38
CA ILE A 730 12.19 12.83 -1.55
C ILE A 730 13.22 13.02 -0.42
N ALA A 731 14.32 13.72 -0.70
CA ALA A 731 15.38 13.96 0.27
C ALA A 731 15.06 15.02 1.34
N SER A 732 14.15 15.96 1.04
CA SER A 732 13.93 17.16 1.89
C SER A 732 12.53 17.25 2.51
N ALA A 733 11.55 16.49 2.03
CA ALA A 733 10.19 16.55 2.56
C ALA A 733 10.13 16.02 4.00
N ALA A 734 9.81 16.91 4.94
CA ALA A 734 9.75 16.58 6.37
C ALA A 734 8.42 15.94 6.82
N LEU A 735 7.36 16.03 6.00
CA LEU A 735 6.01 15.58 6.33
C LEU A 735 5.52 14.51 5.35
N GLU A 736 4.93 13.44 5.89
CA GLU A 736 4.12 12.48 5.14
C GLU A 736 2.77 13.11 4.75
N SER A 737 2.72 13.70 3.55
CA SER A 737 1.55 14.32 2.94
C SER A 737 1.35 13.83 1.50
N CYS A 738 0.31 14.30 0.82
CA CYS A 738 0.11 13.98 -0.59
C CYS A 738 1.32 14.46 -1.43
N PHE A 739 1.65 13.71 -2.49
CA PHE A 739 2.83 13.99 -3.31
C PHE A 739 2.92 15.43 -3.85
N PRO A 740 1.81 16.10 -4.26
CA PRO A 740 1.86 17.51 -4.68
C PRO A 740 2.31 18.50 -3.59
N VAL A 741 2.02 18.22 -2.31
CA VAL A 741 2.49 19.04 -1.18
C VAL A 741 3.97 18.78 -0.92
N LYS A 742 4.41 17.51 -0.98
CA LYS A 742 5.84 17.19 -0.89
C LYS A 742 6.65 17.86 -2.01
N LEU A 743 6.15 17.83 -3.25
CA LEU A 743 6.78 18.45 -4.42
C LEU A 743 7.13 19.93 -4.22
N ALA A 744 6.40 20.64 -3.36
CA ALA A 744 6.70 22.02 -3.00
C ALA A 744 8.14 22.19 -2.47
N PHE A 745 8.66 21.21 -1.73
CA PHE A 745 10.03 21.23 -1.21
C PHE A 745 11.06 21.18 -2.35
N GLY A 746 10.87 20.28 -3.31
CA GLY A 746 11.75 20.19 -4.49
C GLY A 746 11.68 21.43 -5.35
N HIS A 747 10.48 21.98 -5.59
CA HIS A 747 10.31 23.22 -6.36
C HIS A 747 10.90 24.46 -5.66
N LEU A 748 10.87 24.52 -4.33
CA LEU A 748 11.52 25.60 -3.58
C LEU A 748 13.05 25.51 -3.68
N LEU A 749 13.61 24.31 -3.53
CA LEU A 749 15.05 24.07 -3.68
C LEU A 749 15.52 24.34 -5.12
N ASP A 750 14.69 24.05 -6.11
CA ASP A 750 14.93 24.43 -7.51
C ASP A 750 15.00 25.96 -7.68
N LEU A 751 14.07 26.71 -7.08
CA LEU A 751 14.12 28.17 -7.09
C LEU A 751 15.34 28.76 -6.38
N PHE A 752 15.87 28.08 -5.36
CA PHE A 752 17.10 28.53 -4.67
C PHE A 752 18.33 28.46 -5.58
N GLU A 753 18.29 27.65 -6.65
CA GLU A 753 19.34 27.56 -7.66
C GLU A 753 19.15 28.59 -8.79
N HIS A 754 18.00 29.28 -8.83
CA HIS A 754 17.70 30.32 -9.80
C HIS A 754 18.08 31.71 -9.25
N ASP A 755 18.34 32.66 -10.13
CA ASP A 755 18.60 34.06 -9.76
C ASP A 755 17.29 34.79 -9.39
N VAL A 756 16.84 34.61 -8.15
CA VAL A 756 15.64 35.25 -7.59
C VAL A 756 16.00 36.10 -6.37
N ASP A 757 15.37 37.28 -6.24
CA ASP A 757 15.61 38.18 -5.10
C ASP A 757 14.67 37.87 -3.92
N VAL A 758 13.51 37.25 -4.17
CA VAL A 758 12.51 36.85 -3.18
C VAL A 758 11.63 35.74 -3.75
N VAL A 759 11.22 34.78 -2.93
CA VAL A 759 10.24 33.75 -3.30
C VAL A 759 8.87 34.13 -2.74
N LEU A 760 7.84 34.13 -3.57
CA LEU A 760 6.45 34.36 -3.15
C LEU A 760 5.74 33.01 -2.96
N ALA A 761 5.34 32.71 -1.71
CA ALA A 761 4.64 31.49 -1.33
C ALA A 761 3.36 31.82 -0.53
N PRO A 762 2.27 32.27 -1.17
CA PRO A 762 1.07 32.72 -0.47
C PRO A 762 0.20 31.57 0.03
N SER A 763 -0.38 31.73 1.23
CA SER A 763 -1.35 30.79 1.80
C SER A 763 -2.76 31.21 1.41
N ILE A 764 -3.31 30.63 0.33
CA ILE A 764 -4.68 30.93 -0.12
C ILE A 764 -5.70 30.24 0.80
N MET A 765 -6.23 30.98 1.77
CA MET A 765 -7.13 30.51 2.81
C MET A 765 -8.55 30.28 2.27
N THR A 766 -9.06 31.27 1.54
CA THR A 766 -10.35 31.17 0.85
C THR A 766 -10.22 31.56 -0.62
N ARG A 767 -11.05 30.93 -1.46
CA ARG A 767 -11.10 31.17 -2.90
C ARG A 767 -12.41 31.87 -3.28
N PRO A 768 -12.46 32.60 -4.41
CA PRO A 768 -13.72 33.08 -4.96
C PRO A 768 -14.72 31.94 -5.17
N ASP A 769 -16.02 32.23 -5.11
CA ASP A 769 -17.06 31.21 -5.22
C ASP A 769 -17.00 30.49 -6.57
N ALA A 770 -16.84 29.17 -6.55
CA ALA A 770 -16.89 28.34 -7.75
C ALA A 770 -18.34 28.02 -8.16
N VAL A 771 -19.26 27.99 -7.17
CA VAL A 771 -20.68 27.72 -7.34
C VAL A 771 -21.47 28.80 -6.58
N PRO A 772 -22.45 29.47 -7.22
CA PRO A 772 -23.28 30.47 -6.55
C PRO A 772 -23.95 29.90 -5.28
N GLY A 773 -23.84 30.62 -4.17
CA GLY A 773 -24.53 30.28 -2.91
C GLY A 773 -23.75 29.40 -1.93
N GLN A 774 -22.49 29.04 -2.20
CA GLN A 774 -21.64 28.38 -1.21
C GLN A 774 -21.12 29.38 -0.16
N PRO A 775 -21.38 29.17 1.15
CA PRO A 775 -20.98 30.12 2.18
C PRO A 775 -19.46 30.12 2.46
N HIS A 776 -18.78 29.00 2.18
CA HIS A 776 -17.37 28.79 2.50
C HIS A 776 -16.66 28.05 1.38
N ASN A 777 -15.54 28.60 0.89
CA ASN A 777 -14.69 27.97 -0.11
C ASN A 777 -13.23 27.97 0.35
N HIS A 778 -12.84 26.93 1.08
CA HIS A 778 -11.51 26.79 1.68
C HIS A 778 -10.58 25.89 0.85
N SER A 779 -9.30 26.26 0.80
CA SER A 779 -8.28 25.33 0.29
C SER A 779 -8.08 24.17 1.26
N CYS A 780 -7.59 23.03 0.76
CA CYS A 780 -7.17 21.90 1.60
C CYS A 780 -6.23 22.37 2.74
N PRO A 781 -6.41 21.90 3.99
CA PRO A 781 -5.55 22.27 5.11
C PRO A 781 -4.05 22.08 4.86
N LEU A 782 -3.67 21.04 4.11
CA LEU A 782 -2.26 20.81 3.74
C LEU A 782 -1.74 21.82 2.71
N VAL A 783 -2.60 22.27 1.79
CA VAL A 783 -2.25 23.26 0.77
C VAL A 783 -2.08 24.63 1.39
N LEU A 784 -3.01 25.06 2.26
CA LEU A 784 -2.89 26.36 2.94
C LEU A 784 -1.69 26.41 3.90
N SER A 785 -1.31 25.28 4.51
CA SER A 785 -0.16 25.21 5.42
C SER A 785 1.18 25.00 4.71
N THR A 786 1.18 24.74 3.40
CA THR A 786 2.40 24.43 2.63
C THR A 786 3.48 25.51 2.79
N PRO A 787 3.19 26.83 2.69
CA PRO A 787 4.21 27.85 2.90
C PRO A 787 4.85 27.82 4.29
N SER A 788 4.05 27.65 5.35
CA SER A 788 4.57 27.54 6.72
C SER A 788 5.46 26.32 6.90
N LEU A 789 5.09 25.19 6.30
CA LEU A 789 5.93 23.98 6.31
C LEU A 789 7.27 24.21 5.60
N LEU A 790 7.25 24.86 4.44
CA LEU A 790 8.47 25.19 3.70
C LEU A 790 9.38 26.13 4.48
N ILE A 791 8.84 27.20 5.06
CA ILE A 791 9.62 28.17 5.84
C ILE A 791 10.24 27.49 7.06
N ALA A 792 9.47 26.67 7.80
CA ALA A 792 9.97 26.00 9.00
C ALA A 792 11.13 25.04 8.71
N ASN A 793 11.14 24.40 7.53
CA ASN A 793 12.13 23.38 7.19
C ASN A 793 13.29 23.90 6.32
N LEU A 794 13.03 24.87 5.43
CA LEU A 794 13.99 25.34 4.42
C LEU A 794 14.25 26.86 4.47
N GLY A 795 13.51 27.61 5.29
CA GLY A 795 13.61 29.08 5.34
C GLY A 795 14.95 29.62 5.84
N ASN A 796 15.71 28.82 6.59
CA ASN A 796 17.03 29.18 7.11
C ASN A 796 18.20 28.58 6.30
N THR A 797 17.93 28.12 5.07
CA THR A 797 18.97 27.55 4.21
C THR A 797 20.01 28.63 3.88
N PRO A 798 21.32 28.39 4.13
CA PRO A 798 22.36 29.39 3.86
C PRO A 798 22.37 29.82 2.39
N GLY A 799 22.35 31.14 2.15
CA GLY A 799 22.34 31.70 0.80
C GLY A 799 20.99 31.65 0.07
N ALA A 800 19.93 31.12 0.70
CA ALA A 800 18.61 31.09 0.09
C ALA A 800 17.94 32.47 0.04
N PRO A 801 17.15 32.76 -1.00
CA PRO A 801 16.33 33.97 -1.08
C PRO A 801 15.28 34.02 0.04
N PRO A 802 14.91 35.21 0.53
CA PRO A 802 13.83 35.35 1.50
C PRO A 802 12.51 34.84 0.93
N ILE A 803 11.72 34.17 1.77
CA ILE A 803 10.40 33.65 1.41
C ILE A 803 9.33 34.57 2.02
N VAL A 804 8.51 35.18 1.17
CA VAL A 804 7.38 36.00 1.58
C VAL A 804 6.11 35.16 1.51
N SER A 805 5.39 35.08 2.63
CA SER A 805 4.14 34.34 2.75
C SER A 805 3.13 35.12 3.56
N ARG A 806 1.90 35.24 3.04
CA ARG A 806 0.76 35.79 3.77
C ARG A 806 -0.48 34.92 3.58
N PRO A 807 -1.36 34.84 4.60
CA PRO A 807 -2.71 34.32 4.42
C PRO A 807 -3.51 35.27 3.52
N LEU A 808 -4.23 34.70 2.55
CA LEU A 808 -5.06 35.44 1.60
C LEU A 808 -6.50 34.90 1.62
N HIS A 809 -7.45 35.76 1.94
CA HIS A 809 -8.89 35.49 1.97
C HIS A 809 -9.55 36.08 0.73
N LEU A 810 -9.41 35.40 -0.40
CA LEU A 810 -9.81 35.92 -1.71
C LEU A 810 -11.33 35.96 -1.92
N GLN A 811 -12.11 35.23 -1.10
CA GLN A 811 -13.57 35.27 -1.16
C GLN A 811 -14.15 36.63 -0.71
N ASN A 812 -13.49 37.31 0.23
CA ASN A 812 -13.94 38.61 0.75
C ASN A 812 -13.13 39.73 0.09
N ALA A 813 -13.76 40.52 -0.78
CA ALA A 813 -13.08 41.57 -1.54
C ALA A 813 -12.36 42.61 -0.68
N ARG A 814 -12.89 42.95 0.50
CA ARG A 814 -12.27 43.91 1.43
C ARG A 814 -11.02 43.32 2.08
N ALA A 815 -11.10 42.08 2.56
CA ALA A 815 -9.96 41.37 3.15
C ALA A 815 -8.86 41.15 2.09
N ALA A 816 -9.24 40.64 0.91
CA ALA A 816 -8.33 40.41 -0.21
C ALA A 816 -7.57 41.69 -0.60
N LYS A 817 -8.25 42.84 -0.73
CA LYS A 817 -7.60 44.11 -1.05
C LYS A 817 -6.56 44.50 0.02
N LEU A 818 -6.91 44.39 1.29
CA LEU A 818 -6.03 44.74 2.41
C LEU A 818 -4.78 43.84 2.45
N GLU A 819 -4.98 42.53 2.33
CA GLU A 819 -3.93 41.52 2.41
C GLU A 819 -2.99 41.58 1.19
N LEU A 820 -3.53 41.75 -0.03
CA LEU A 820 -2.73 41.95 -1.25
C LEU A 820 -1.95 43.26 -1.20
N THR A 821 -2.51 44.31 -0.60
CA THR A 821 -1.79 45.58 -0.41
C THR A 821 -0.61 45.40 0.55
N ALA A 822 -0.82 44.68 1.65
CA ALA A 822 0.26 44.37 2.59
C ALA A 822 1.35 43.50 1.93
N LEU A 823 0.95 42.50 1.16
CA LEU A 823 1.85 41.64 0.39
C LEU A 823 2.70 42.44 -0.61
N ALA A 824 2.08 43.34 -1.39
CA ALA A 824 2.79 44.16 -2.36
C ALA A 824 3.87 45.03 -1.69
N LYS A 825 3.55 45.63 -0.55
CA LYS A 825 4.50 46.43 0.24
C LYS A 825 5.67 45.60 0.75
N GLU A 826 5.41 44.37 1.20
CA GLU A 826 6.45 43.44 1.66
C GLU A 826 7.36 42.97 0.50
N LEU A 827 6.81 42.82 -0.70
CA LEU A 827 7.56 42.58 -1.94
C LEU A 827 8.32 43.83 -2.43
N GLY A 828 8.15 45.00 -1.81
CA GLY A 828 8.90 46.23 -2.10
C GLY A 828 8.15 47.30 -2.90
N ALA A 829 6.84 47.15 -3.13
CA ALA A 829 6.04 48.18 -3.79
C ALA A 829 5.77 49.38 -2.86
N THR A 830 5.95 50.60 -3.36
CA THR A 830 5.88 51.84 -2.57
C THR A 830 4.64 52.69 -2.86
N SER A 831 4.08 52.60 -4.07
CA SER A 831 2.95 53.41 -4.53
C SER A 831 1.60 52.71 -4.33
N GLY A 832 0.70 53.32 -3.54
CA GLY A 832 -0.64 52.79 -3.33
C GLY A 832 -1.49 52.71 -4.61
N ALA A 833 -1.30 53.66 -5.53
CA ALA A 833 -1.98 53.65 -6.83
C ALA A 833 -1.47 52.50 -7.72
N ASP A 834 -0.17 52.20 -7.68
CA ASP A 834 0.42 51.09 -8.45
C ASP A 834 -0.04 49.74 -7.91
N ILE A 835 -0.14 49.62 -6.59
CA ILE A 835 -0.70 48.43 -5.92
C ILE A 835 -2.16 48.20 -6.33
N ASP A 836 -3.00 49.24 -6.31
CA ASP A 836 -4.39 49.11 -6.71
C ASP A 836 -4.52 48.72 -8.19
N ARG A 837 -3.69 49.30 -9.08
CA ARG A 837 -3.60 48.90 -10.49
C ARG A 837 -3.14 47.45 -10.65
N ALA A 838 -2.17 47.02 -9.85
CA ALA A 838 -1.66 45.65 -9.88
C ALA A 838 -2.70 44.62 -9.44
N ILE A 839 -3.46 44.90 -8.37
CA ILE A 839 -4.57 44.04 -7.93
C ILE A 839 -5.60 43.88 -9.06
N GLN A 840 -5.97 44.98 -9.73
CA GLN A 840 -6.88 44.94 -10.86
C GLN A 840 -6.30 44.14 -12.05
N ALA A 841 -5.03 44.34 -12.39
CA ALA A 841 -4.35 43.62 -13.46
C ALA A 841 -4.26 42.11 -13.20
N GLY A 842 -4.02 41.71 -11.96
CA GLY A 842 -4.04 40.31 -11.53
C GLY A 842 -5.42 39.68 -11.75
N TRP A 843 -6.49 40.29 -11.21
CA TRP A 843 -7.85 39.77 -11.39
C TRP A 843 -8.33 39.78 -12.84
N ALA A 844 -7.92 40.78 -13.64
CA ALA A 844 -8.22 40.81 -15.07
C ALA A 844 -7.57 39.63 -15.80
N SER A 845 -6.30 39.33 -15.50
CA SER A 845 -5.57 38.20 -16.07
C SER A 845 -6.18 36.86 -15.67
N GLN A 846 -6.61 36.72 -14.41
CA GLN A 846 -7.31 35.53 -13.91
C GLN A 846 -8.65 35.30 -14.63
N LYS A 847 -9.48 36.34 -14.74
CA LYS A 847 -10.77 36.26 -15.44
C LYS A 847 -10.61 35.94 -16.94
N ALA A 848 -9.58 36.48 -17.57
CA ALA A 848 -9.28 36.18 -18.98
C ALA A 848 -8.93 34.69 -19.16
N PHE A 849 -8.11 34.13 -18.28
CA PHE A 849 -7.77 32.71 -18.27
C PHE A 849 -9.01 31.83 -18.03
N GLU A 850 -9.77 32.10 -16.97
CA GLU A 850 -11.00 31.33 -16.65
C GLU A 850 -12.04 31.40 -17.76
N GLY A 851 -12.20 32.58 -18.37
CA GLY A 851 -13.07 32.80 -19.52
C GLY A 851 -12.64 31.97 -20.75
N ALA A 852 -11.35 31.99 -21.08
CA ALA A 852 -10.81 31.22 -22.20
C ALA A 852 -10.97 29.71 -21.99
N VAL A 853 -10.69 29.21 -20.78
CA VAL A 853 -10.86 27.80 -20.42
C VAL A 853 -12.34 27.38 -20.52
N ARG A 854 -13.28 28.20 -20.03
CA ARG A 854 -14.73 27.89 -20.11
C ARG A 854 -15.27 27.89 -21.53
N GLN A 855 -14.73 28.72 -22.41
CA GLN A 855 -15.21 28.83 -23.79
C GLN A 855 -14.67 27.72 -24.70
N GLY A 856 -13.70 26.91 -24.25
CA GLY A 856 -13.06 25.87 -25.07
C GLY A 856 -12.37 26.42 -26.32
N ARG A 857 -12.13 27.74 -26.39
CA ARG A 857 -11.51 28.40 -27.54
C ARG A 857 -10.00 28.35 -27.37
N ALA A 858 -9.37 27.49 -28.17
CA ALA A 858 -7.94 27.52 -28.44
C ALA A 858 -7.57 28.75 -29.27
#